data_AF-A0A938KKM9-F1
#
_entry.id   AF-A0A938KKM9-F1
#
_cell.length_a   1.000
_cell.length_b   1.000
_cell.length_c   1.000
_cell.angle_alpha   90.00
_cell.angle_beta   90.00
_cell.angle_gamma   90.00
#
_symmetry.space_group_name_H-M   'P 1'
#
loop_
_entity.id
_entity.type
_entity.pdbx_description
1 polymer ?
#
loop_
_entity_poly.entity_id
_entity_poly.type
_entity_poly.pdbx_seq_one_letter_code
_entity_poly.pdbx_strand_id
1 'polypeptide(L)'
;VRLGYYVDETSAVNAAATVHLAAAHYLESWGDARTVDGTVVPVQPMILPLFGGLTEIEVLARIAGESTADPYALVSATMAGLAGAGANPENTMARFLHDGVLAGSAYAPVSVRFNLASAERIFTAPASLPVLGSGNLEVRFVADYRLDDGRFANNGWLQECPDPITKISWDNAILVSPKLGDELGITARGALIQVARKEEAEFTMGKENARVFELTVGGRRVRGPVHIQPGLADYTVVVPLGYGRTTVGHVGRGAGFNAYPLRTSAAPHVATGAKLTDTGTRMLLANTQEHWSMEGRDIIREANFEPAAKPDGNSYQENPAYVDTIGMESHSPTILGSYGEKMSPQDRATKIPRGNSLYQTPQFDGHHQWGMSIDLNLCTGCQACVVACQAENNIPIVGKEQVMRGREMHWIRIDRYYSSGTIDGGAFGGPGNAELPAEPQISLQPMTCVHCELAPCETVCPVNATVHDNEGINTMAYNRCIGTRYCANNCPYKVRRFNFFDWNQRSLDSLYLGPVTPYGMPEIVKLAKNPEVSVRMRGVMEKCTYCVQRVQNAKIQHKVAMARAGKPGDVVVRDGAIKTACEQTCPAGAIVFGNILDKDSAVNRAKAREQDYEVLGYLNVRPRTTYSGKLRNPNPKMPDFRPLPFSRIEYERKNVPPAPDHGPGHDGHGASGPSGQKEKKKGSAQGATSALTTSGGIS
;
A
#
# COMPACT_ATOMS: atom_id res chain seq x y z
N VAL A 1 -41.23 0.96 0.05
CA VAL A 1 -40.45 2.00 0.75
C VAL A 1 -38.99 1.59 0.75
N ARG A 2 -38.08 2.48 0.33
CA ARG A 2 -36.62 2.27 0.34
C ARG A 2 -36.00 3.32 1.25
N LEU A 3 -35.27 2.90 2.28
CA LEU A 3 -34.47 3.78 3.15
C LEU A 3 -33.01 3.71 2.72
N GLY A 4 -32.36 4.81 2.33
CA GLY A 4 -30.94 4.76 1.91
C GLY A 4 -30.24 6.12 1.83
N TYR A 5 -28.90 6.09 1.79
CA TYR A 5 -28.06 7.31 1.70
C TYR A 5 -28.08 7.95 0.31
N TYR A 6 -28.27 7.13 -0.73
CA TYR A 6 -28.24 7.55 -2.12
C TYR A 6 -29.50 7.07 -2.82
N VAL A 7 -29.99 7.86 -3.78
CA VAL A 7 -30.90 7.37 -4.80
C VAL A 7 -30.13 6.37 -5.66
N ASP A 8 -30.44 5.09 -5.47
CA ASP A 8 -29.79 3.96 -6.12
C ASP A 8 -30.68 3.35 -7.22
N GLU A 9 -30.19 2.29 -7.88
CA GLU A 9 -30.94 1.56 -8.90
C GLU A 9 -32.26 1.00 -8.35
N THR A 10 -32.32 0.63 -7.06
CA THR A 10 -33.57 0.22 -6.42
C THR A 10 -34.56 1.37 -6.37
N SER A 11 -34.10 2.57 -6.03
CA SER A 11 -34.93 3.76 -5.95
C SER A 11 -35.37 4.27 -7.33
N ALA A 12 -34.52 4.12 -8.34
CA ALA A 12 -34.74 4.71 -9.67
C ALA A 12 -35.43 3.76 -10.67
N VAL A 13 -35.16 2.46 -10.61
CA VAL A 13 -35.55 1.49 -11.66
C VAL A 13 -36.65 0.53 -11.18
N ASN A 14 -36.77 0.30 -9.87
CA ASN A 14 -37.80 -0.59 -9.35
C ASN A 14 -39.15 0.13 -9.29
N ALA A 15 -40.07 -0.20 -10.21
CA ALA A 15 -41.42 0.35 -10.21
C ALA A 15 -42.21 0.09 -8.91
N ALA A 16 -41.82 -0.92 -8.11
CA ALA A 16 -42.42 -1.18 -6.79
C ALA A 16 -41.84 -0.30 -5.67
N ALA A 17 -40.70 0.37 -5.87
CA ALA A 17 -40.15 1.33 -4.93
C ALA A 17 -40.84 2.70 -5.11
N THR A 18 -42.06 2.82 -4.59
CA THR A 18 -42.88 4.04 -4.74
C THR A 18 -42.43 5.21 -3.85
N VAL A 19 -41.67 4.95 -2.79
CA VAL A 19 -41.21 5.96 -1.82
C VAL A 19 -39.76 5.70 -1.44
N HIS A 20 -38.92 6.74 -1.55
CA HIS A 20 -37.55 6.78 -1.05
C HIS A 20 -37.48 7.67 0.20
N LEU A 21 -37.01 7.11 1.30
CA LEU A 21 -36.72 7.81 2.54
C LEU A 21 -35.21 8.04 2.61
N ALA A 22 -34.80 9.28 2.83
CA ALA A 22 -33.40 9.61 3.05
C ALA A 22 -32.95 9.02 4.40
N ALA A 23 -31.94 8.16 4.36
CA ALA A 23 -31.35 7.60 5.58
C ALA A 23 -30.34 8.59 6.17
N ALA A 24 -30.38 8.78 7.49
CA ALA A 24 -29.31 9.45 8.22
C ALA A 24 -28.05 8.58 8.21
N HIS A 25 -26.89 9.17 7.93
CA HIS A 25 -25.62 8.44 7.96
C HIS A 25 -25.32 7.93 9.39
N TYR A 26 -24.49 6.90 9.56
CA TYR A 26 -24.20 6.38 10.90
C TYR A 26 -23.57 7.45 11.82
N LEU A 27 -22.84 8.42 11.27
CA LEU A 27 -22.28 9.58 12.00
C LEU A 27 -23.34 10.62 12.40
N GLU A 28 -24.57 10.49 11.92
CA GLU A 28 -25.72 11.36 12.19
C GLU A 28 -26.82 10.64 12.98
N SER A 29 -26.59 9.37 13.32
CA SER A 29 -27.62 8.47 13.87
C SER A 29 -27.23 7.99 15.26
N TRP A 30 -28.20 7.89 16.15
CA TRP A 30 -28.10 7.01 17.31
C TRP A 30 -28.43 5.59 16.89
N GLY A 31 -27.60 4.64 17.32
CA GLY A 31 -27.83 3.23 17.08
C GLY A 31 -26.89 2.36 17.90
N ASP A 32 -26.93 1.07 17.64
CA ASP A 32 -26.02 0.08 18.16
C ASP A 32 -25.62 -0.90 17.05
N ALA A 33 -24.54 -1.63 17.29
CA ALA A 33 -24.09 -2.71 16.43
C ALA A 33 -23.49 -3.84 17.27
N ARG A 34 -23.31 -5.00 16.64
CA ARG A 34 -22.56 -6.12 17.22
C ARG A 34 -21.32 -6.41 16.39
N THR A 35 -20.20 -6.62 17.07
CA THR A 35 -18.98 -7.16 16.49
C THR A 35 -19.12 -8.66 16.22
N VAL A 36 -18.10 -9.24 15.56
CA VAL A 36 -18.09 -10.66 15.16
C VAL A 36 -18.21 -11.64 16.34
N ASP A 37 -17.66 -11.29 17.51
CA ASP A 37 -17.76 -12.08 18.75
C ASP A 37 -19.03 -11.79 19.55
N GLY A 38 -19.90 -10.90 19.05
CA GLY A 38 -21.15 -10.52 19.69
C GLY A 38 -21.07 -9.32 20.62
N THR A 39 -19.88 -8.75 20.84
CA THR A 39 -19.73 -7.54 21.66
C THR A 39 -20.56 -6.39 21.08
N VAL A 40 -21.38 -5.76 21.91
CA VAL A 40 -22.24 -4.64 21.52
C VAL A 40 -21.43 -3.35 21.57
N VAL A 41 -21.56 -2.52 20.54
CA VAL A 41 -20.88 -1.24 20.37
C VAL A 41 -21.89 -0.14 20.01
N PRO A 42 -21.69 1.12 20.45
CA PRO A 42 -22.59 2.21 20.12
C PRO A 42 -22.32 2.74 18.73
N VAL A 43 -23.37 3.22 18.07
CA VAL A 43 -23.28 4.20 16.99
C VAL A 43 -23.65 5.55 17.61
N GLN A 44 -22.65 6.40 17.81
CA GLN A 44 -22.81 7.72 18.39
C GLN A 44 -22.79 8.79 17.29
N PRO A 45 -23.82 9.66 17.21
CA PRO A 45 -23.81 10.75 16.24
C PRO A 45 -22.75 11.78 16.60
N MET A 46 -21.94 12.16 15.62
CA MET A 46 -20.90 13.19 15.71
C MET A 46 -21.38 14.55 15.18
N ILE A 47 -22.52 14.57 14.49
CA ILE A 47 -23.17 15.76 13.94
C ILE A 47 -24.68 15.52 13.87
N LEU A 48 -25.48 16.61 13.88
CA LEU A 48 -26.91 16.52 13.57
C LEU A 48 -27.12 16.15 12.08
N PRO A 49 -28.21 15.45 11.72
CA PRO A 49 -28.48 15.09 10.33
C PRO A 49 -28.48 16.30 9.40
N LEU A 50 -27.54 16.35 8.45
CA LEU A 50 -27.35 17.51 7.57
C LEU A 50 -28.57 17.78 6.68
N PHE A 51 -29.28 16.72 6.31
CA PHE A 51 -30.43 16.77 5.39
C PHE A 51 -31.75 16.36 6.05
N GLY A 52 -31.78 16.21 7.38
CA GLY A 52 -32.97 15.74 8.09
C GLY A 52 -33.37 14.29 7.75
N GLY A 53 -32.38 13.42 7.44
CA GLY A 53 -32.62 12.00 7.19
C GLY A 53 -33.13 11.27 8.43
N LEU A 54 -33.82 10.14 8.21
CA LEU A 54 -34.35 9.29 9.28
C LEU A 54 -33.38 8.15 9.58
N THR A 55 -33.29 7.76 10.85
CA THR A 55 -32.49 6.58 11.23
C THR A 55 -33.23 5.29 10.91
N GLU A 56 -32.51 4.18 10.76
CA GLU A 56 -33.14 2.86 10.55
C GLU A 56 -34.06 2.48 11.71
N ILE A 57 -33.62 2.72 12.94
CA ILE A 57 -34.38 2.44 14.17
C ILE A 57 -35.66 3.26 14.22
N GLU A 58 -35.61 4.55 13.89
CA GLU A 58 -36.78 5.43 13.84
C GLU A 58 -37.83 4.92 12.83
N VAL A 59 -37.38 4.52 11.64
CA VAL A 59 -38.28 4.02 10.59
C VAL A 59 -38.95 2.72 11.04
N LEU A 60 -38.18 1.79 11.62
CA LEU A 60 -38.71 0.53 12.13
C LEU A 60 -39.67 0.73 13.30
N ALA A 61 -39.35 1.60 14.25
CA ALA A 61 -40.21 1.93 15.39
C ALA A 61 -41.58 2.48 14.94
N ARG A 62 -41.58 3.38 13.94
CA ARG A 62 -42.81 3.92 13.36
C ARG A 62 -43.64 2.86 12.64
N ILE A 63 -43.00 1.93 11.92
CA ILE A 63 -43.68 0.82 11.25
C ILE A 63 -44.27 -0.16 12.27
N ALA A 64 -43.55 -0.42 13.37
CA ALA A 64 -44.00 -1.28 14.45
C ALA A 64 -45.14 -0.67 15.29
N GLY A 65 -45.37 0.65 15.18
CA GLY A 65 -46.38 1.35 15.96
C GLY A 65 -45.94 1.63 17.40
N GLU A 66 -44.62 1.75 17.63
CA GLU A 66 -44.08 2.08 18.94
C GLU A 66 -44.55 3.45 19.43
N SER A 67 -44.74 3.57 20.75
CA SER A 67 -45.18 4.83 21.39
C SER A 67 -44.14 5.94 21.29
N THR A 68 -42.87 5.59 21.14
CA THR A 68 -41.75 6.50 20.88
C THR A 68 -40.98 6.03 19.65
N ALA A 69 -40.60 6.99 18.82
CA ALA A 69 -39.69 6.78 17.69
C ALA A 69 -38.35 7.48 17.88
N ASP A 70 -38.06 7.99 19.10
CA ASP A 70 -36.78 8.62 19.41
C ASP A 70 -35.66 7.55 19.45
N PRO A 71 -34.69 7.60 18.52
CA PRO A 71 -33.64 6.60 18.44
C PRO A 71 -32.78 6.52 19.71
N TYR A 72 -32.53 7.64 20.39
CA TYR A 72 -31.73 7.64 21.62
C TYR A 72 -32.45 6.89 22.74
N ALA A 73 -33.73 7.20 22.98
CA ALA A 73 -34.53 6.50 23.97
C ALA A 73 -34.61 4.99 23.71
N LEU A 74 -34.77 4.58 22.45
CA LEU A 74 -34.87 3.17 22.04
C LEU A 74 -33.54 2.41 22.28
N VAL A 75 -32.41 3.00 21.90
CA VAL A 75 -31.09 2.42 22.17
C VAL A 75 -30.83 2.35 23.68
N SER A 76 -31.11 3.42 24.41
CA SER A 76 -30.93 3.47 25.87
C SER A 76 -31.76 2.39 26.58
N ALA A 77 -33.02 2.20 26.19
CA ALA A 77 -33.87 1.14 26.72
C ALA A 77 -33.31 -0.26 26.42
N THR A 78 -32.80 -0.48 25.21
CA THR A 78 -32.16 -1.74 24.81
C THR A 78 -30.90 -2.02 25.65
N MET A 79 -30.04 -1.01 25.85
CA MET A 79 -28.83 -1.15 26.65
C MET A 79 -29.13 -1.41 28.12
N ALA A 80 -30.14 -0.74 28.68
CA ALA A 80 -30.60 -0.99 30.05
C ALA A 80 -31.11 -2.44 30.22
N GLY A 81 -31.84 -2.96 29.23
CA GLY A 81 -32.29 -4.35 29.22
C GLY A 81 -31.14 -5.37 29.15
N LEU A 82 -30.10 -5.07 28.36
CA LEU A 82 -28.92 -5.94 28.22
C LEU A 82 -27.97 -5.89 29.42
N ALA A 83 -27.92 -4.78 30.15
CA ALA A 83 -27.04 -4.64 31.33
C ALA A 83 -27.52 -5.42 32.57
N GLY A 84 -28.71 -6.01 32.53
CA GLY A 84 -29.25 -6.89 33.57
C GLY A 84 -30.07 -6.17 34.65
N ALA A 85 -30.76 -6.96 35.47
CA ALA A 85 -31.64 -6.45 36.52
C ALA A 85 -30.85 -5.70 37.61
N GLY A 86 -31.20 -4.44 37.86
CA GLY A 86 -30.56 -3.58 38.87
C GLY A 86 -29.47 -2.64 38.36
N ALA A 87 -29.13 -2.69 37.07
CA ALA A 87 -28.23 -1.71 36.46
C ALA A 87 -28.90 -0.33 36.39
N ASN A 88 -28.16 0.74 36.73
CA ASN A 88 -28.64 2.11 36.54
C ASN A 88 -28.56 2.47 35.03
N PRO A 89 -29.69 2.75 34.35
CA PRO A 89 -29.71 2.98 32.91
C PRO A 89 -28.83 4.15 32.45
N GLU A 90 -28.82 5.25 33.20
CA GLU A 90 -28.04 6.44 32.86
C GLU A 90 -26.54 6.16 32.95
N ASN A 91 -26.10 5.52 34.04
CA ASN A 91 -24.69 5.15 34.21
C ASN A 91 -24.24 4.11 33.18
N THR A 92 -25.10 3.14 32.85
CA THR A 92 -24.84 2.15 31.80
C THR A 92 -24.66 2.83 30.46
N MET A 93 -25.58 3.72 30.07
CA MET A 93 -25.52 4.42 28.80
C MET A 93 -24.30 5.35 28.74
N ALA A 94 -24.02 6.11 29.81
CA ALA A 94 -22.86 7.00 29.87
C ALA A 94 -21.54 6.23 29.71
N ARG A 95 -21.39 5.09 30.39
CA ARG A 95 -20.21 4.23 30.25
C ARG A 95 -20.13 3.57 28.88
N PHE A 96 -21.25 3.09 28.35
CA PHE A 96 -21.32 2.47 27.02
C PHE A 96 -20.84 3.43 25.93
N LEU A 97 -21.30 4.69 25.99
CA LEU A 97 -20.87 5.73 25.06
C LEU A 97 -19.41 6.14 25.26
N HIS A 98 -18.95 6.25 26.51
CA HIS A 98 -17.57 6.63 26.83
C HIS A 98 -16.56 5.55 26.43
N ASP A 99 -16.80 4.30 26.83
CA ASP A 99 -15.91 3.17 26.61
C ASP A 99 -16.01 2.63 25.16
N GLY A 100 -17.13 2.90 24.49
CA GLY A 100 -17.40 2.45 23.11
C GLY A 100 -17.77 0.96 23.00
N VAL A 101 -17.99 0.27 24.12
CA VAL A 101 -18.35 -1.15 24.19
C VAL A 101 -19.25 -1.42 25.40
N LEU A 102 -20.18 -2.38 25.26
CA LEU A 102 -20.91 -2.92 26.41
C LEU A 102 -20.15 -4.13 26.95
N ALA A 103 -19.47 -3.96 28.08
CA ALA A 103 -18.70 -5.03 28.70
C ALA A 103 -19.57 -6.26 29.02
N GLY A 104 -19.06 -7.47 28.73
CA GLY A 104 -19.75 -8.73 29.03
C GLY A 104 -20.85 -9.13 28.02
N SER A 105 -21.00 -8.40 26.92
CA SER A 105 -22.04 -8.68 25.90
C SER A 105 -21.65 -9.69 24.82
N ALA A 106 -20.41 -10.18 24.82
CA ALA A 106 -19.91 -11.18 23.88
C ALA A 106 -20.65 -12.52 24.00
N TYR A 107 -20.73 -13.28 22.91
CA TYR A 107 -21.38 -14.58 22.89
C TYR A 107 -20.65 -15.60 23.76
N ALA A 108 -21.42 -16.45 24.44
CA ALA A 108 -20.86 -17.58 25.17
C ALA A 108 -20.27 -18.61 24.19
N PRO A 109 -19.04 -19.12 24.44
CA PRO A 109 -18.47 -20.21 23.65
C PRO A 109 -19.35 -21.47 23.72
N VAL A 110 -19.64 -22.08 22.57
CA VAL A 110 -20.38 -23.34 22.49
C VAL A 110 -19.41 -24.50 22.30
N SER A 111 -19.55 -25.54 23.12
CA SER A 111 -18.77 -26.77 22.95
C SER A 111 -19.38 -27.64 21.84
N VAL A 112 -18.62 -27.86 20.76
CA VAL A 112 -19.04 -28.73 19.65
C VAL A 112 -18.26 -30.05 19.70
N ARG A 113 -18.91 -31.17 19.36
CA ARG A 113 -18.26 -32.49 19.22
C ARG A 113 -18.24 -32.90 17.76
N PHE A 114 -17.12 -33.49 17.32
CA PHE A 114 -17.00 -34.02 15.97
C PHE A 114 -17.99 -35.17 15.76
N ASN A 115 -18.86 -35.04 14.76
CA ASN A 115 -19.85 -36.06 14.43
C ASN A 115 -19.32 -36.97 13.31
N LEU A 116 -18.74 -38.10 13.71
CA LEU A 116 -18.21 -39.12 12.80
C LEU A 116 -19.25 -39.60 11.77
N ALA A 117 -20.49 -39.85 12.20
CA ALA A 117 -21.55 -40.33 11.31
C ALA A 117 -21.97 -39.30 10.23
N SER A 118 -21.84 -38.00 10.52
CA SER A 118 -22.02 -36.96 9.50
C SER A 118 -20.83 -36.87 8.55
N ALA A 119 -19.60 -37.07 9.04
CA ALA A 119 -18.41 -37.10 8.21
C ALA A 119 -18.44 -38.29 7.22
N GLU A 120 -18.79 -39.48 7.69
CA GLU A 120 -18.93 -40.68 6.86
C GLU A 120 -19.90 -40.47 5.69
N ARG A 121 -21.05 -39.83 5.94
CA ARG A 121 -22.03 -39.51 4.90
C ARG A 121 -21.48 -38.59 3.80
N ILE A 122 -20.60 -37.65 4.15
CA ILE A 122 -19.96 -36.75 3.17
C ILE A 122 -18.99 -37.55 2.27
N PHE A 123 -18.25 -38.50 2.84
CA PHE A 123 -17.29 -39.32 2.07
C PHE A 123 -17.95 -40.37 1.18
N THR A 124 -19.17 -40.81 1.49
CA THR A 124 -19.89 -41.81 0.67
C THR A 124 -20.54 -41.27 -0.60
N ALA A 125 -20.62 -39.94 -0.78
CA ALA A 125 -21.21 -39.32 -1.96
C ALA A 125 -20.47 -38.03 -2.38
N PRO A 126 -19.18 -38.12 -2.75
CA PRO A 126 -18.43 -36.95 -3.20
C PRO A 126 -19.05 -36.43 -4.51
N ALA A 127 -19.38 -35.14 -4.54
CA ALA A 127 -19.76 -34.49 -5.78
C ALA A 127 -18.57 -34.54 -6.76
N SER A 128 -18.79 -35.02 -7.98
CA SER A 128 -17.77 -34.97 -9.03
C SER A 128 -17.48 -33.52 -9.38
N LEU A 129 -16.24 -33.08 -9.18
CA LEU A 129 -15.82 -31.74 -9.61
C LEU A 129 -15.63 -31.73 -11.14
N PRO A 130 -16.14 -30.70 -11.85
CA PRO A 130 -15.92 -30.60 -13.29
C PRO A 130 -14.44 -30.34 -13.59
N VAL A 131 -13.94 -30.94 -14.67
CA VAL A 131 -12.59 -30.66 -15.18
C VAL A 131 -12.59 -29.27 -15.81
N LEU A 132 -11.75 -28.38 -15.30
CA LEU A 132 -11.61 -27.02 -15.81
C LEU A 132 -10.70 -26.98 -17.04
N GLY A 133 -10.96 -26.04 -17.93
CA GLY A 133 -10.18 -25.78 -19.14
C GLY A 133 -10.70 -24.55 -19.89
N SER A 134 -10.05 -24.15 -20.98
CA SER A 134 -10.45 -22.97 -21.77
C SER A 134 -11.91 -23.00 -22.28
N GLY A 135 -12.45 -24.20 -22.51
CA GLY A 135 -13.86 -24.41 -22.88
C GLY A 135 -14.85 -24.52 -21.71
N ASN A 136 -14.34 -24.60 -20.48
CA ASN A 136 -15.09 -24.78 -19.23
C ASN A 136 -14.38 -24.08 -18.06
N LEU A 137 -14.50 -22.76 -18.00
CA LEU A 137 -13.84 -21.94 -16.99
C LEU A 137 -14.64 -21.93 -15.67
N GLU A 138 -13.91 -21.80 -14.55
CA GLU A 138 -14.47 -21.44 -13.24
C GLU A 138 -14.54 -19.91 -13.12
N VAL A 139 -15.65 -19.38 -12.62
CA VAL A 139 -15.84 -17.96 -12.29
C VAL A 139 -15.94 -17.82 -10.79
N ARG A 140 -15.03 -17.05 -10.21
CA ARG A 140 -15.04 -16.68 -8.79
C ARG A 140 -15.51 -15.25 -8.61
N PHE A 141 -16.62 -15.09 -7.90
CA PHE A 141 -17.16 -13.79 -7.50
C PHE A 141 -16.52 -13.35 -6.19
N VAL A 142 -15.90 -12.17 -6.18
CA VAL A 142 -15.30 -11.58 -4.99
C VAL A 142 -15.86 -10.19 -4.76
N ALA A 143 -16.06 -9.79 -3.50
CA ALA A 143 -16.27 -8.38 -3.19
C ALA A 143 -15.01 -7.60 -3.59
N ASP A 144 -15.16 -6.43 -4.21
CA ASP A 144 -14.00 -5.60 -4.51
C ASP A 144 -13.37 -5.10 -3.22
N TYR A 145 -12.04 -5.05 -3.19
CA TYR A 145 -11.27 -4.66 -2.03
C TYR A 145 -11.65 -3.27 -1.48
N ARG A 146 -12.05 -2.36 -2.35
CA ARG A 146 -12.29 -0.94 -2.05
C ARG A 146 -13.77 -0.64 -1.94
N LEU A 147 -14.58 -1.24 -2.81
CA LEU A 147 -16.00 -0.92 -2.92
C LEU A 147 -16.92 -1.92 -2.22
N ASP A 148 -16.38 -3.05 -1.76
CA ASP A 148 -17.11 -4.18 -1.18
C ASP A 148 -18.20 -4.69 -2.16
N ASP A 149 -19.47 -4.46 -1.84
CA ASP A 149 -20.62 -4.83 -2.66
C ASP A 149 -21.10 -3.69 -3.59
N GLY A 150 -20.43 -2.54 -3.58
CA GLY A 150 -20.79 -1.35 -4.36
C GLY A 150 -21.56 -0.29 -3.57
N ARG A 151 -21.80 -0.50 -2.27
CA ARG A 151 -22.36 0.54 -1.38
C ARG A 151 -21.46 1.77 -1.29
N PHE A 152 -20.15 1.60 -1.45
CA PHE A 152 -19.17 2.68 -1.40
C PHE A 152 -18.74 3.21 -2.77
N ALA A 153 -19.41 2.82 -3.85
CA ALA A 153 -19.03 3.20 -5.21
C ALA A 153 -19.07 4.72 -5.48
N ASN A 154 -19.78 5.51 -4.66
CA ASN A 154 -19.78 6.98 -4.73
C ASN A 154 -18.67 7.63 -3.88
N ASN A 155 -17.76 6.86 -3.30
CA ASN A 155 -16.64 7.38 -2.51
C ASN A 155 -15.39 7.53 -3.38
N GLY A 156 -14.99 8.77 -3.66
CA GLY A 156 -13.84 9.04 -4.51
C GLY A 156 -12.48 8.64 -3.93
N TRP A 157 -12.33 8.63 -2.60
CA TRP A 157 -11.10 8.13 -1.97
C TRP A 157 -10.91 6.64 -2.25
N LEU A 158 -12.00 5.86 -2.15
CA LEU A 158 -11.96 4.42 -2.39
C LEU A 158 -11.86 4.07 -3.88
N GLN A 159 -12.45 4.87 -4.76
CA GLN A 159 -12.32 4.70 -6.21
C GLN A 159 -10.89 4.99 -6.71
N GLU A 160 -10.26 6.05 -6.23
CA GLU A 160 -8.88 6.40 -6.61
C GLU A 160 -7.86 5.44 -5.99
N CYS A 161 -8.12 4.94 -4.77
CA CYS A 161 -7.24 4.00 -4.09
C CYS A 161 -6.93 2.79 -4.99
N PRO A 162 -5.65 2.46 -5.23
CA PRO A 162 -5.29 1.33 -6.07
C PRO A 162 -5.56 0.01 -5.36
N ASP A 163 -6.08 -0.97 -6.09
CA ASP A 163 -6.19 -2.36 -5.62
C ASP A 163 -4.79 -2.87 -5.18
N PRO A 164 -4.68 -3.57 -4.04
CA PRO A 164 -3.39 -3.96 -3.49
C PRO A 164 -2.57 -4.87 -4.40
N ILE A 165 -3.23 -5.66 -5.25
CA ILE A 165 -2.59 -6.65 -6.13
C ILE A 165 -2.48 -6.08 -7.55
N THR A 166 -3.58 -5.81 -8.23
CA THR A 166 -3.60 -5.38 -9.65
C THR A 166 -3.08 -3.96 -9.83
N LYS A 167 -3.19 -3.11 -8.79
CA LYS A 167 -2.88 -1.66 -8.81
C LYS A 167 -3.79 -0.84 -9.70
N ILE A 168 -4.89 -1.44 -10.19
CA ILE A 168 -5.95 -0.75 -10.91
C ILE A 168 -6.71 0.17 -9.94
N SER A 169 -7.04 1.36 -10.41
CA SER A 169 -7.89 2.38 -9.78
C SER A 169 -9.10 2.65 -10.69
N TRP A 170 -10.21 3.14 -10.14
CA TRP A 170 -11.44 3.54 -10.85
C TRP A 170 -12.20 2.45 -11.63
N ASP A 171 -11.63 1.27 -11.84
CA ASP A 171 -12.25 0.16 -12.56
C ASP A 171 -12.06 -1.18 -11.81
N ASN A 172 -12.89 -2.15 -12.20
CA ASN A 172 -12.64 -3.58 -12.04
C ASN A 172 -12.27 -4.21 -13.39
N ALA A 173 -11.69 -5.41 -13.34
CA ALA A 173 -11.32 -6.20 -14.50
C ALA A 173 -11.67 -7.68 -14.29
N ILE A 174 -11.83 -8.42 -15.39
CA ILE A 174 -11.88 -9.89 -15.37
C ILE A 174 -10.43 -10.37 -15.24
N LEU A 175 -10.08 -10.95 -14.10
CA LEU A 175 -8.71 -11.38 -13.84
C LEU A 175 -8.50 -12.81 -14.36
N VAL A 176 -7.41 -13.02 -15.09
CA VAL A 176 -7.03 -14.34 -15.66
C VAL A 176 -5.58 -14.68 -15.33
N SER A 177 -5.27 -15.98 -15.21
CA SER A 177 -3.89 -16.47 -15.06
C SER A 177 -3.05 -16.15 -16.29
N PRO A 178 -1.71 -16.03 -16.18
CA PRO A 178 -0.81 -15.90 -17.34
C PRO A 178 -1.05 -16.96 -18.42
N LYS A 179 -1.16 -18.25 -18.04
CA LYS A 179 -1.40 -19.36 -18.97
C LYS A 179 -2.70 -19.21 -19.77
N LEU A 180 -3.81 -18.88 -19.10
CA LEU A 180 -5.06 -18.60 -19.80
C LEU A 180 -4.92 -17.37 -20.72
N GLY A 181 -4.16 -16.35 -20.30
CA GLY A 181 -3.82 -15.21 -21.14
C GLY A 181 -3.07 -15.60 -22.42
N ASP A 182 -2.15 -16.57 -22.33
CA ASP A 182 -1.41 -17.11 -23.48
C ASP A 182 -2.35 -17.84 -24.44
N GLU A 183 -3.20 -18.72 -23.92
CA GLU A 183 -4.20 -19.47 -24.70
C GLU A 183 -5.22 -18.55 -25.39
N LEU A 184 -5.56 -17.41 -24.75
CA LEU A 184 -6.43 -16.37 -25.31
C LEU A 184 -5.71 -15.43 -26.28
N GLY A 185 -4.39 -15.53 -26.43
CA GLY A 185 -3.59 -14.66 -27.30
C GLY A 185 -3.58 -13.19 -26.86
N ILE A 186 -3.67 -12.95 -25.55
CA ILE A 186 -3.64 -11.61 -24.92
C ILE A 186 -2.41 -11.38 -24.06
N THR A 187 -1.56 -12.39 -23.87
CA THR A 187 -0.23 -12.17 -23.34
C THR A 187 0.58 -11.34 -24.31
N ALA A 188 1.22 -10.31 -23.78
CA ALA A 188 2.12 -9.46 -24.51
C ALA A 188 3.29 -10.28 -25.10
N ARG A 189 3.40 -10.38 -26.43
CA ARG A 189 4.68 -10.79 -27.02
C ARG A 189 5.69 -9.70 -26.76
N GLY A 190 6.77 -10.07 -26.09
CA GLY A 190 7.77 -9.12 -25.64
C GLY A 190 7.23 -8.15 -24.59
N ALA A 191 6.43 -8.62 -23.61
CA ALA A 191 6.35 -7.89 -22.34
C ALA A 191 7.74 -7.86 -21.69
N LEU A 192 8.63 -6.98 -22.13
CA LEU A 192 9.78 -6.62 -21.33
C LEU A 192 9.16 -6.02 -20.08
N ILE A 193 9.42 -6.70 -18.99
CA ILE A 193 9.22 -6.20 -17.65
C ILE A 193 10.02 -4.88 -17.44
N GLN A 194 10.64 -4.29 -18.46
CA GLN A 194 11.75 -3.38 -18.38
C GLN A 194 11.45 -2.12 -19.19
N VAL A 195 11.24 -1.03 -18.47
CA VAL A 195 11.42 0.35 -18.94
C VAL A 195 11.01 0.58 -20.40
N ALA A 196 9.73 0.93 -20.59
CA ALA A 196 9.26 1.72 -21.72
C ALA A 196 10.01 1.51 -23.05
N ARG A 197 9.71 0.41 -23.77
CA ARG A 197 9.68 0.43 -25.24
C ARG A 197 9.05 -0.84 -25.85
N LYS A 198 7.89 -0.61 -26.46
CA LYS A 198 7.23 -1.35 -27.57
C LYS A 198 6.85 -2.80 -27.25
N GLU A 199 5.66 -2.98 -26.67
CA GLU A 199 5.20 -4.30 -26.21
C GLU A 199 3.71 -4.52 -26.49
N GLU A 200 3.36 -5.77 -26.70
CA GLU A 200 2.05 -6.23 -27.15
C GLU A 200 1.05 -6.51 -26.00
N ALA A 201 1.33 -6.06 -24.78
CA ALA A 201 0.30 -5.46 -23.94
C ALA A 201 0.34 -3.99 -24.32
N GLU A 202 -0.68 -3.48 -25.01
CA GLU A 202 -0.60 -2.17 -25.67
C GLU A 202 -0.60 -1.01 -24.66
N PHE A 203 0.49 -0.81 -23.92
CA PHE A 203 0.65 0.37 -23.08
C PHE A 203 0.83 1.61 -23.97
N THR A 204 -0.24 2.38 -24.17
CA THR A 204 -0.19 3.60 -24.99
C THR A 204 0.19 4.79 -24.11
N MET A 205 1.46 5.22 -24.17
CA MET A 205 2.03 6.26 -23.31
C MET A 205 1.92 5.93 -21.80
N GLY A 206 2.19 4.68 -21.41
CA GLY A 206 2.13 4.20 -20.01
C GLY A 206 0.74 3.71 -19.55
N LYS A 207 -0.26 3.70 -20.44
CA LYS A 207 -1.65 3.32 -20.11
C LYS A 207 -1.98 1.91 -20.57
N GLU A 208 -2.40 1.03 -19.67
CA GLU A 208 -2.81 -0.33 -20.00
C GLU A 208 -4.02 -0.32 -20.95
N ASN A 209 -3.88 -0.86 -22.17
CA ASN A 209 -4.96 -0.99 -23.16
C ASN A 209 -5.48 -2.42 -23.21
N ALA A 210 -6.32 -2.75 -22.22
CA ALA A 210 -6.90 -4.07 -22.02
C ALA A 210 -7.90 -4.43 -23.12
N ARG A 211 -7.87 -5.69 -23.58
CA ARG A 211 -8.93 -6.22 -24.45
C ARG A 211 -10.18 -6.48 -23.65
N VAL A 212 -11.32 -6.19 -24.24
CA VAL A 212 -12.63 -6.44 -23.65
C VAL A 212 -13.12 -7.80 -24.10
N PHE A 213 -13.55 -8.62 -23.15
CA PHE A 213 -14.13 -9.93 -23.41
C PHE A 213 -15.58 -9.97 -22.95
N GLU A 214 -16.36 -10.82 -23.61
CA GLU A 214 -17.67 -11.24 -23.15
C GLU A 214 -17.53 -12.53 -22.33
N LEU A 215 -17.82 -12.44 -21.02
CA LEU A 215 -17.86 -13.58 -20.11
C LEU A 215 -19.29 -14.13 -20.08
N THR A 216 -19.44 -15.39 -20.51
CA THR A 216 -20.72 -16.10 -20.53
C THR A 216 -20.71 -17.24 -19.53
N VAL A 217 -21.70 -17.32 -18.63
CA VAL A 217 -21.90 -18.46 -17.72
C VAL A 217 -23.40 -18.69 -17.48
N GLY A 218 -23.87 -19.93 -17.61
CA GLY A 218 -25.28 -20.28 -17.42
C GLY A 218 -26.25 -19.43 -18.25
N GLY A 219 -25.90 -19.12 -19.50
CA GLY A 219 -26.68 -18.29 -20.43
C GLY A 219 -26.67 -16.77 -20.15
N ARG A 220 -26.01 -16.33 -19.07
CA ARG A 220 -25.86 -14.91 -18.71
C ARG A 220 -24.54 -14.38 -19.25
N ARG A 221 -24.51 -13.10 -19.60
CA ARG A 221 -23.37 -12.46 -20.27
C ARG A 221 -23.07 -11.11 -19.66
N VAL A 222 -21.79 -10.81 -19.50
CA VAL A 222 -21.28 -9.48 -19.17
C VAL A 222 -20.03 -9.19 -19.99
N ARG A 223 -19.73 -7.91 -20.20
CA ARG A 223 -18.52 -7.48 -20.91
C ARG A 223 -17.64 -6.70 -19.96
N GLY A 224 -16.35 -6.99 -19.98
CA GLY A 224 -15.37 -6.33 -19.14
C GLY A 224 -13.95 -6.41 -19.70
N PRO A 225 -13.06 -5.49 -19.32
CA PRO A 225 -11.64 -5.57 -19.67
C PRO A 225 -11.01 -6.78 -18.97
N VAL A 226 -10.13 -7.50 -19.66
CA VAL A 226 -9.36 -8.62 -19.09
C VAL A 226 -7.98 -8.14 -18.65
N HIS A 227 -7.58 -8.52 -17.43
CA HIS A 227 -6.27 -8.23 -16.86
C HIS A 227 -5.57 -9.54 -16.48
N ILE A 228 -4.32 -9.71 -16.90
CA ILE A 228 -3.52 -10.88 -16.55
C ILE A 228 -2.93 -10.69 -15.15
N GLN A 229 -3.25 -11.61 -14.25
CA GLN A 229 -2.86 -11.56 -12.85
C GLN A 229 -1.93 -12.73 -12.50
N PRO A 230 -0.61 -12.50 -12.35
CA PRO A 230 0.34 -13.49 -11.83
C PRO A 230 -0.11 -14.09 -10.49
N GLY A 231 0.09 -15.40 -10.31
CA GLY A 231 -0.34 -16.13 -9.10
C GLY A 231 -1.82 -16.50 -9.06
N LEU A 232 -2.57 -16.25 -10.13
CA LEU A 232 -3.94 -16.75 -10.26
C LEU A 232 -3.95 -18.18 -10.80
N ALA A 233 -4.82 -19.02 -10.24
CA ALA A 233 -4.99 -20.40 -10.68
C ALA A 233 -5.44 -20.50 -12.15
N ASP A 234 -4.89 -21.48 -12.86
CA ASP A 234 -5.25 -21.78 -14.25
C ASP A 234 -6.77 -22.01 -14.41
N TYR A 235 -7.32 -21.55 -15.53
CA TYR A 235 -8.73 -21.74 -15.92
C TYR A 235 -9.78 -21.20 -14.92
N THR A 236 -9.34 -20.40 -13.94
CA THR A 236 -10.19 -19.65 -13.02
C THR A 236 -10.17 -18.18 -13.39
N VAL A 237 -11.33 -17.58 -13.55
CA VAL A 237 -11.49 -16.15 -13.76
C VAL A 237 -12.07 -15.51 -12.51
N VAL A 238 -11.43 -14.44 -12.03
CA VAL A 238 -11.92 -13.69 -10.86
C VAL A 238 -12.61 -12.44 -11.34
N VAL A 239 -13.82 -12.20 -10.85
CA VAL A 239 -14.64 -11.03 -11.20
C VAL A 239 -15.01 -10.26 -9.92
N PRO A 240 -14.40 -9.09 -9.68
CA PRO A 240 -14.77 -8.23 -8.57
C PRO A 240 -16.17 -7.63 -8.74
N LEU A 241 -16.96 -7.66 -7.67
CA LEU A 241 -18.29 -7.06 -7.55
C LEU A 241 -18.19 -5.58 -7.12
N GLY A 242 -19.31 -4.86 -7.14
CA GLY A 242 -19.41 -3.50 -6.61
C GLY A 242 -19.21 -2.35 -7.60
N TYR A 243 -18.86 -2.66 -8.84
CA TYR A 243 -18.73 -1.71 -9.96
C TYR A 243 -19.91 -1.76 -10.94
N GLY A 244 -19.90 -0.88 -11.95
CA GLY A 244 -20.88 -0.85 -13.03
C GLY A 244 -22.28 -0.37 -12.61
N ARG A 245 -22.34 0.42 -11.53
CA ARG A 245 -23.59 1.04 -11.07
C ARG A 245 -24.04 2.14 -12.03
N THR A 246 -25.31 2.11 -12.40
CA THR A 246 -25.94 3.08 -13.31
C THR A 246 -26.55 4.25 -12.57
N THR A 247 -26.87 4.09 -11.28
CA THR A 247 -27.44 5.13 -10.41
C THR A 247 -26.69 5.15 -9.08
N VAL A 248 -25.65 5.98 -8.99
CA VAL A 248 -24.69 5.95 -7.86
C VAL A 248 -24.11 7.34 -7.51
N GLY A 249 -24.69 8.42 -8.03
CA GLY A 249 -24.16 9.78 -7.86
C GLY A 249 -23.10 10.16 -8.90
N HIS A 250 -22.20 11.08 -8.55
CA HIS A 250 -21.26 11.70 -9.49
C HIS A 250 -19.92 10.96 -9.62
N VAL A 251 -19.55 10.12 -8.65
CA VAL A 251 -18.22 9.50 -8.62
C VAL A 251 -18.23 8.14 -9.33
N GLY A 252 -19.11 7.23 -8.93
CA GLY A 252 -19.09 5.84 -9.41
C GLY A 252 -19.74 5.61 -10.78
N ARG A 253 -20.34 6.64 -11.40
CA ARG A 253 -21.08 6.50 -12.66
C ARG A 253 -20.08 6.24 -13.80
N GLY A 254 -20.21 5.10 -14.45
CA GLY A 254 -19.30 4.69 -15.54
C GLY A 254 -17.97 4.09 -15.06
N ALA A 255 -17.81 3.87 -13.75
CA ALA A 255 -16.68 3.14 -13.19
C ALA A 255 -16.87 1.63 -13.35
N GLY A 256 -15.91 0.96 -13.99
CA GLY A 256 -15.91 -0.50 -14.18
C GLY A 256 -17.16 -1.07 -14.87
N PHE A 257 -17.36 -2.38 -14.72
CA PHE A 257 -18.50 -3.13 -15.26
C PHE A 257 -19.24 -3.90 -14.16
N ASN A 258 -20.54 -4.15 -14.38
CA ASN A 258 -21.39 -4.83 -13.42
C ASN A 258 -21.32 -6.36 -13.62
N ALA A 259 -20.71 -7.07 -12.66
CA ALA A 259 -20.61 -8.54 -12.67
C ALA A 259 -21.78 -9.25 -11.95
N TYR A 260 -22.64 -8.53 -11.21
CA TYR A 260 -23.80 -9.12 -10.53
C TYR A 260 -24.74 -9.92 -11.42
N PRO A 261 -24.99 -9.56 -12.70
CA PRO A 261 -25.86 -10.33 -13.58
C PRO A 261 -25.42 -11.78 -13.83
N LEU A 262 -24.14 -12.11 -13.61
CA LEU A 262 -23.65 -13.49 -13.73
C LEU A 262 -23.92 -14.33 -12.48
N ARG A 263 -24.06 -13.69 -11.31
CA ARG A 263 -24.18 -14.35 -10.01
C ARG A 263 -25.61 -14.89 -9.82
N THR A 264 -25.74 -16.08 -9.25
CA THR A 264 -27.05 -16.68 -8.93
C THR A 264 -27.12 -17.06 -7.46
N SER A 265 -28.34 -17.23 -6.93
CA SER A 265 -28.52 -17.70 -5.54
C SER A 265 -28.05 -19.14 -5.32
N ALA A 266 -28.06 -19.98 -6.36
CA ALA A 266 -27.55 -21.35 -6.32
C ALA A 266 -26.01 -21.42 -6.37
N ALA A 267 -25.37 -20.39 -6.95
CA ALA A 267 -23.93 -20.29 -7.13
C ALA A 267 -23.45 -18.86 -6.81
N PRO A 268 -23.49 -18.44 -5.52
CA PRO A 268 -23.23 -17.06 -5.14
C PRO A 268 -21.73 -16.68 -5.15
N HIS A 269 -20.84 -17.67 -5.06
CA HIS A 269 -19.39 -17.43 -4.94
C HIS A 269 -18.59 -18.02 -6.10
N VAL A 270 -18.99 -19.20 -6.57
CA VAL A 270 -18.29 -19.93 -7.62
C VAL A 270 -19.32 -20.48 -8.62
N ALA A 271 -19.07 -20.29 -9.91
CA ALA A 271 -19.84 -20.90 -10.99
C ALA A 271 -18.90 -21.52 -12.03
N THR A 272 -19.28 -22.66 -12.61
CA THR A 272 -18.49 -23.35 -13.64
C THR A 272 -19.23 -23.35 -14.98
N GLY A 273 -18.59 -23.78 -16.07
CA GLY A 273 -19.20 -23.78 -17.40
C GLY A 273 -19.06 -22.45 -18.13
N ALA A 274 -18.13 -21.60 -17.69
CA ALA A 274 -17.97 -20.27 -18.27
C ALA A 274 -17.11 -20.28 -19.53
N LYS A 275 -17.32 -19.29 -20.39
CA LYS A 275 -16.57 -19.05 -21.62
C LYS A 275 -16.23 -17.57 -21.76
N LEU A 276 -15.03 -17.29 -22.24
CA LEU A 276 -14.56 -15.96 -22.60
C LEU A 276 -14.46 -15.84 -24.12
N THR A 277 -15.06 -14.77 -24.67
CA THR A 277 -15.02 -14.46 -26.10
C THR A 277 -14.49 -13.04 -26.31
N ASP A 278 -13.44 -12.88 -27.11
CA ASP A 278 -12.89 -11.55 -27.45
C ASP A 278 -13.94 -10.75 -28.25
N THR A 279 -14.21 -9.51 -27.84
CA THR A 279 -15.18 -8.64 -28.53
C THR A 279 -14.54 -7.80 -29.63
N GLY A 280 -13.21 -7.83 -29.77
CA GLY A 280 -12.44 -6.98 -30.69
C GLY A 280 -12.29 -5.52 -30.23
N THR A 281 -12.87 -5.16 -29.08
CA THR A 281 -12.79 -3.80 -28.52
C THR A 281 -11.78 -3.71 -27.38
N ARG A 282 -11.31 -2.50 -27.07
CA ARG A 282 -10.33 -2.26 -26.01
C ARG A 282 -10.75 -1.14 -25.06
N MET A 283 -10.17 -1.16 -23.87
CA MET A 283 -10.41 -0.18 -22.81
C MET A 283 -9.12 0.16 -22.09
N LEU A 284 -8.92 1.45 -21.80
CA LEU A 284 -7.81 1.90 -20.97
C LEU A 284 -8.13 1.70 -19.48
N LEU A 285 -7.22 1.02 -18.78
CA LEU A 285 -7.25 0.82 -17.33
C LEU A 285 -6.30 1.80 -16.63
N ALA A 286 -6.75 2.38 -15.52
CA ALA A 286 -5.96 3.32 -14.73
C ALA A 286 -5.14 2.58 -13.68
N ASN A 287 -3.87 2.32 -13.98
CA ASN A 287 -2.95 1.67 -13.06
C ASN A 287 -2.01 2.69 -12.41
N THR A 288 -1.75 2.58 -11.11
CA THR A 288 -0.79 3.43 -10.39
C THR A 288 0.63 2.87 -10.38
N GLN A 289 0.83 1.62 -10.80
CA GLN A 289 2.13 0.96 -10.85
C GLN A 289 2.29 0.17 -12.15
N GLU A 290 3.08 0.72 -13.06
CA GLU A 290 3.34 0.11 -14.38
C GLU A 290 4.35 -1.04 -14.32
N HIS A 291 5.31 -0.98 -13.39
CA HIS A 291 6.44 -1.91 -13.32
C HIS A 291 6.32 -2.88 -12.14
N TRP A 292 6.41 -4.18 -12.39
CA TRP A 292 5.91 -5.22 -11.48
C TRP A 292 6.99 -6.07 -10.81
N SER A 293 8.25 -5.91 -11.23
CA SER A 293 9.43 -6.67 -10.77
C SER A 293 10.37 -5.76 -9.97
N MET A 294 11.22 -6.34 -9.13
CA MET A 294 12.30 -5.58 -8.47
C MET A 294 13.53 -5.42 -9.37
N GLU A 295 13.58 -6.10 -10.52
CA GLU A 295 14.71 -6.07 -11.46
C GLU A 295 16.03 -6.52 -10.83
N GLY A 296 15.98 -7.51 -9.95
CA GLY A 296 17.16 -7.97 -9.20
C GLY A 296 17.80 -6.87 -8.34
N ARG A 297 17.02 -5.84 -7.95
CA ARG A 297 17.43 -4.80 -7.00
C ARG A 297 17.01 -5.19 -5.60
N ASP A 298 17.79 -4.79 -4.62
CA ASP A 298 17.59 -5.05 -3.20
C ASP A 298 16.64 -4.04 -2.52
N ILE A 299 15.55 -3.69 -3.19
CA ILE A 299 14.56 -2.72 -2.67
C ILE A 299 13.87 -3.29 -1.42
N ILE A 300 13.41 -4.54 -1.51
CA ILE A 300 12.91 -5.33 -0.38
C ILE A 300 13.94 -6.42 -0.10
N ARG A 301 14.54 -6.38 1.10
CA ARG A 301 15.54 -7.37 1.52
C ARG A 301 14.86 -8.54 2.21
N GLU A 302 14.96 -9.72 1.61
CA GLU A 302 14.26 -10.92 2.05
C GLU A 302 15.22 -12.03 2.46
N ALA A 303 14.88 -12.75 3.52
CA ALA A 303 15.52 -14.01 3.93
C ALA A 303 14.47 -15.04 4.36
N ASN A 304 14.85 -16.32 4.37
CA ASN A 304 14.05 -17.36 4.99
C ASN A 304 14.38 -17.45 6.50
N PHE A 305 13.41 -17.88 7.29
CA PHE A 305 13.58 -18.10 8.72
C PHE A 305 14.49 -19.31 8.98
N GLU A 306 14.13 -20.46 8.42
CA GLU A 306 14.87 -21.70 8.54
C GLU A 306 16.12 -21.73 7.65
N PRO A 307 17.21 -22.38 8.08
CA PRO A 307 18.43 -22.54 7.30
C PRO A 307 18.24 -23.50 6.12
N ALA A 308 19.14 -23.36 5.15
CA ALA A 308 19.31 -24.37 4.11
C ALA A 308 19.82 -25.70 4.71
N ALA A 309 19.70 -26.81 3.97
CA ALA A 309 20.19 -28.12 4.42
C ALA A 309 21.70 -28.13 4.71
N LYS A 310 22.45 -27.24 4.07
CA LYS A 310 23.85 -26.93 4.39
C LYS A 310 23.91 -25.45 4.78
N PRO A 311 24.54 -25.10 5.92
CA PRO A 311 24.65 -23.70 6.32
C PRO A 311 25.32 -22.84 5.26
N ASP A 312 24.65 -21.75 4.89
CA ASP A 312 25.12 -20.79 3.88
C ASP A 312 25.15 -19.35 4.41
N GLY A 313 24.67 -19.11 5.64
CA GLY A 313 24.69 -17.80 6.30
C GLY A 313 23.60 -16.85 5.80
N ASN A 314 22.68 -17.33 4.96
CA ASN A 314 21.66 -16.50 4.33
C ASN A 314 20.30 -16.53 5.04
N SER A 315 20.10 -17.49 5.94
CA SER A 315 18.88 -17.57 6.74
C SER A 315 18.93 -16.66 7.96
N TYR A 316 17.76 -16.31 8.48
CA TYR A 316 17.66 -15.49 9.68
C TYR A 316 18.25 -16.16 10.92
N GLN A 317 18.08 -17.49 11.07
CA GLN A 317 18.64 -18.22 12.21
C GLN A 317 20.17 -18.21 12.22
N GLU A 318 20.80 -18.20 11.05
CA GLU A 318 22.26 -18.15 10.92
C GLU A 318 22.80 -16.71 10.98
N ASN A 319 22.05 -15.76 10.39
CA ASN A 319 22.43 -14.36 10.30
C ASN A 319 21.22 -13.43 10.53
N PRO A 320 20.97 -13.00 11.78
CA PRO A 320 19.93 -12.02 12.07
C PRO A 320 20.11 -10.67 11.36
N ALA A 321 21.35 -10.32 10.97
CA ALA A 321 21.73 -9.12 10.24
C ALA A 321 21.83 -9.33 8.72
N TYR A 322 21.11 -10.31 8.17
CA TYR A 322 21.15 -10.63 6.74
C TYR A 322 20.91 -9.43 5.82
N VAL A 323 20.16 -8.41 6.27
CA VAL A 323 19.91 -7.21 5.47
C VAL A 323 21.19 -6.45 5.13
N ASP A 324 22.24 -6.55 5.95
CA ASP A 324 23.53 -5.90 5.73
C ASP A 324 24.38 -6.63 4.67
N THR A 325 24.06 -7.89 4.37
CA THR A 325 24.75 -8.71 3.35
C THR A 325 24.08 -8.65 1.98
N ILE A 326 23.12 -7.73 1.80
CA ILE A 326 22.39 -7.52 0.55
C ILE A 326 22.54 -6.07 0.12
N GLY A 327 22.74 -5.85 -1.17
CA GLY A 327 22.72 -4.52 -1.75
C GLY A 327 24.09 -3.90 -1.95
N MET A 328 24.09 -2.70 -2.53
CA MET A 328 25.32 -1.94 -2.80
C MET A 328 26.07 -1.57 -1.51
N GLU A 329 25.37 -1.44 -0.40
CA GLU A 329 25.90 -1.16 0.93
C GLU A 329 26.81 -2.29 1.44
N SER A 330 26.57 -3.54 1.01
CA SER A 330 27.44 -4.67 1.36
C SER A 330 28.80 -4.67 0.62
N HIS A 331 28.92 -3.85 -0.44
CA HIS A 331 30.10 -3.75 -1.31
C HIS A 331 30.72 -2.35 -1.32
N SER A 332 30.21 -1.42 -0.53
CA SER A 332 30.70 -0.04 -0.44
C SER A 332 31.15 0.29 0.99
N PRO A 333 32.08 1.25 1.16
CA PRO A 333 32.42 1.73 2.49
C PRO A 333 31.17 2.26 3.21
N THR A 334 31.01 1.90 4.48
CA THR A 334 29.83 2.29 5.27
C THR A 334 29.53 3.78 5.20
N ILE A 335 28.29 4.16 4.87
CA ILE A 335 27.87 5.57 4.91
C ILE A 335 27.83 6.15 6.33
N LEU A 336 27.94 5.30 7.35
CA LEU A 336 27.96 5.69 8.76
C LEU A 336 29.37 6.13 9.24
N GLY A 337 30.40 5.93 8.40
CA GLY A 337 31.81 6.17 8.73
C GLY A 337 32.39 5.16 9.71
N SER A 338 33.71 5.19 9.91
CA SER A 338 34.46 4.20 10.70
C SER A 338 34.03 4.09 12.17
N TYR A 339 33.42 5.14 12.72
CA TYR A 339 32.85 5.13 14.07
C TYR A 339 31.45 4.51 14.09
N GLY A 340 30.59 4.85 13.12
CA GLY A 340 29.24 4.29 13.01
C GLY A 340 29.22 2.80 12.71
N GLU A 341 30.19 2.32 11.93
CA GLU A 341 30.38 0.89 11.64
C GLU A 341 30.55 0.04 12.91
N LYS A 342 31.26 0.58 13.91
CA LYS A 342 31.54 -0.11 15.18
C LYS A 342 30.43 0.03 16.21
N MET A 343 29.38 0.81 15.92
CA MET A 343 28.26 0.99 16.84
C MET A 343 27.34 -0.24 16.84
N SER A 344 26.81 -0.56 18.02
CA SER A 344 25.68 -1.47 18.14
C SER A 344 24.45 -0.92 17.40
N PRO A 345 23.51 -1.77 16.93
CA PRO A 345 22.24 -1.30 16.36
C PRO A 345 21.50 -0.31 17.26
N GLN A 346 21.51 -0.54 18.56
CA GLN A 346 20.92 0.35 19.56
C GLN A 346 21.60 1.74 19.59
N ASP A 347 22.93 1.79 19.53
CA ASP A 347 23.66 3.05 19.43
C ASP A 347 23.40 3.75 18.10
N ARG A 348 23.31 3.01 16.99
CA ARG A 348 22.98 3.58 15.66
C ARG A 348 21.58 4.20 15.65
N ALA A 349 20.60 3.51 16.24
CA ALA A 349 19.22 3.97 16.31
C ALA A 349 19.06 5.28 17.09
N THR A 350 19.84 5.49 18.16
CA THR A 350 19.77 6.70 18.99
C THR A 350 20.71 7.80 18.53
N LYS A 351 21.98 7.47 18.21
CA LYS A 351 23.03 8.47 17.91
C LYS A 351 23.05 8.91 16.46
N ILE A 352 22.46 8.11 15.55
CA ILE A 352 22.36 8.38 14.11
C ILE A 352 23.74 8.78 13.54
N PRO A 353 24.71 7.85 13.52
CA PRO A 353 26.08 8.18 13.15
C PRO A 353 26.15 8.78 11.74
N ARG A 354 26.97 9.82 11.62
CA ARG A 354 27.12 10.62 10.40
C ARG A 354 28.53 10.43 9.87
N GLY A 355 28.68 9.76 8.73
CA GLY A 355 29.98 9.55 8.10
C GLY A 355 29.94 9.69 6.57
N ASN A 356 31.13 9.63 5.98
CA ASN A 356 31.37 9.45 4.54
C ASN A 356 30.49 10.32 3.62
N SER A 357 30.35 11.60 3.97
CA SER A 357 29.67 12.64 3.19
C SER A 357 30.59 13.85 3.04
N LEU A 358 30.70 14.38 1.82
CA LEU A 358 31.36 15.67 1.57
C LEU A 358 30.54 16.85 2.13
N TYR A 359 29.22 16.69 2.23
CA TYR A 359 28.34 17.68 2.84
C TYR A 359 28.34 17.53 4.35
N GLN A 360 28.47 18.65 5.05
CA GLN A 360 28.18 18.72 6.48
C GLN A 360 26.68 18.51 6.66
N THR A 361 26.33 17.50 7.45
CA THR A 361 24.93 17.25 7.79
C THR A 361 24.43 18.38 8.68
N PRO A 362 23.20 18.89 8.46
CA PRO A 362 22.60 19.85 9.36
C PRO A 362 22.64 19.35 10.81
N GLN A 363 22.88 20.26 11.76
CA GLN A 363 22.77 19.94 13.17
C GLN A 363 21.30 19.91 13.55
N PHE A 364 20.82 18.73 13.95
CA PHE A 364 19.49 18.55 14.50
C PHE A 364 19.60 18.55 16.03
N ASP A 365 19.38 19.70 16.65
CA ASP A 365 19.51 19.96 18.09
C ASP A 365 18.16 20.07 18.82
N GLY A 366 17.06 19.75 18.13
CA GLY A 366 15.73 19.72 18.71
C GLY A 366 15.60 18.70 19.83
N HIS A 367 14.70 18.98 20.79
CA HIS A 367 14.37 18.07 21.91
C HIS A 367 13.83 16.71 21.45
N HIS A 368 13.27 16.64 20.25
CA HIS A 368 12.81 15.42 19.60
C HIS A 368 13.59 15.20 18.32
N GLN A 369 13.70 13.94 17.92
CA GLN A 369 14.12 13.55 16.59
C GLN A 369 13.07 12.60 16.04
N TRP A 370 12.30 13.04 15.05
CA TRP A 370 11.20 12.22 14.55
C TRP A 370 11.70 11.20 13.54
N GLY A 371 11.19 9.97 13.64
CA GLY A 371 11.49 8.89 12.73
C GLY A 371 10.35 7.89 12.64
N MET A 372 10.45 7.02 11.65
CA MET A 372 9.47 5.97 11.39
C MET A 372 10.19 4.65 11.11
N SER A 373 9.58 3.54 11.49
CA SER A 373 10.00 2.20 11.08
C SER A 373 8.80 1.46 10.51
N ILE A 374 8.99 0.76 9.40
CA ILE A 374 7.94 -0.01 8.73
C ILE A 374 8.34 -1.50 8.69
N ASP A 375 7.58 -2.34 9.38
CA ASP A 375 7.79 -3.78 9.40
C ASP A 375 7.15 -4.45 8.18
N LEU A 376 7.99 -4.95 7.26
CA LEU A 376 7.54 -5.56 6.01
C LEU A 376 6.95 -6.97 6.20
N ASN A 377 7.14 -7.59 7.37
CA ASN A 377 6.51 -8.88 7.70
C ASN A 377 5.04 -8.72 8.05
N LEU A 378 4.70 -7.61 8.70
CA LEU A 378 3.34 -7.31 9.14
C LEU A 378 2.51 -6.65 8.04
N CYS A 379 3.15 -6.02 7.05
CA CYS A 379 2.44 -5.31 5.99
C CYS A 379 1.75 -6.29 5.01
N THR A 380 0.42 -6.35 5.10
CA THR A 380 -0.43 -7.15 4.19
C THR A 380 -0.85 -6.39 2.93
N GLY A 381 -0.46 -5.13 2.79
CA GLY A 381 -0.84 -4.28 1.66
C GLY A 381 -2.25 -3.72 1.71
N CYS A 382 -2.91 -3.68 2.87
CA CYS A 382 -4.33 -3.31 3.00
C CYS A 382 -4.75 -1.89 2.53
N GLN A 383 -3.85 -1.04 2.05
CA GLN A 383 -4.14 0.33 1.59
C GLN A 383 -4.86 1.28 2.58
N ALA A 384 -5.19 0.84 3.80
CA ALA A 384 -5.83 1.68 4.81
C ALA A 384 -4.98 2.92 5.14
N CYS A 385 -3.65 2.75 5.14
CA CYS A 385 -2.70 3.84 5.31
C CYS A 385 -2.74 4.89 4.20
N VAL A 386 -3.10 4.51 2.96
CA VAL A 386 -3.26 5.43 1.83
C VAL A 386 -4.50 6.29 2.03
N VAL A 387 -5.65 5.66 2.29
CA VAL A 387 -6.93 6.36 2.49
C VAL A 387 -6.88 7.23 3.76
N ALA A 388 -6.29 6.76 4.86
CA ALA A 388 -6.14 7.56 6.07
C ALA A 388 -5.22 8.75 5.86
N CYS A 389 -4.12 8.59 5.11
CA CYS A 389 -3.27 9.72 4.76
C CYS A 389 -4.02 10.75 3.92
N GLN A 390 -4.90 10.29 3.01
CA GLN A 390 -5.75 11.14 2.18
C GLN A 390 -6.79 11.91 3.00
N ALA A 391 -7.50 11.23 3.90
CA ALA A 391 -8.49 11.83 4.79
C ALA A 391 -7.85 12.84 5.76
N GLU A 392 -6.75 12.46 6.43
CA GLU A 392 -6.08 13.29 7.42
C GLU A 392 -5.45 14.55 6.81
N ASN A 393 -4.81 14.39 5.65
CA ASN A 393 -3.95 15.44 5.08
C ASN A 393 -4.62 16.17 3.91
N ASN A 394 -5.96 16.17 3.82
CA ASN A 394 -6.70 16.92 2.79
C ASN A 394 -6.27 16.62 1.35
N ILE A 395 -5.74 15.43 1.08
CA ILE A 395 -5.26 15.06 -0.24
C ILE A 395 -6.47 15.01 -1.19
N PRO A 396 -6.40 15.69 -2.35
CA PRO A 396 -7.52 15.70 -3.28
C PRO A 396 -7.70 14.34 -3.96
N ILE A 397 -8.90 14.14 -4.52
CA ILE A 397 -9.19 13.00 -5.39
C ILE A 397 -8.78 13.36 -6.82
N VAL A 398 -8.07 12.46 -7.50
CA VAL A 398 -7.72 12.60 -8.92
C VAL A 398 -8.55 11.62 -9.77
N GLY A 399 -9.22 12.15 -10.79
CA GLY A 399 -10.05 11.34 -11.69
C GLY A 399 -9.24 10.36 -12.56
N LYS A 400 -9.90 9.29 -13.00
CA LYS A 400 -9.34 8.19 -13.82
C LYS A 400 -8.38 8.65 -14.93
N GLU A 401 -8.78 9.66 -15.71
CA GLU A 401 -7.99 10.16 -16.84
C GLU A 401 -6.62 10.72 -16.44
N GLN A 402 -6.54 11.32 -15.25
CA GLN A 402 -5.33 11.95 -14.74
C GLN A 402 -4.48 10.94 -13.96
N VAL A 403 -5.09 9.96 -13.30
CA VAL A 403 -4.37 8.80 -12.74
C VAL A 403 -3.65 8.03 -13.86
N MET A 404 -4.31 7.80 -15.00
CA MET A 404 -3.68 7.25 -16.22
C MET A 404 -2.50 8.08 -16.78
N ARG A 405 -2.25 9.28 -16.26
CA ARG A 405 -1.11 10.11 -16.65
C ARG A 405 -0.02 10.16 -15.55
N GLY A 406 -0.11 9.29 -14.53
CA GLY A 406 0.80 9.24 -13.38
C GLY A 406 0.70 10.47 -12.48
N ARG A 407 -0.51 10.97 -12.26
CA ARG A 407 -0.78 12.21 -11.50
C ARG A 407 -1.63 11.98 -10.25
N GLU A 408 -1.71 10.74 -9.78
CA GLU A 408 -2.38 10.39 -8.53
C GLU A 408 -1.73 11.09 -7.34
N MET A 409 -2.52 11.55 -6.36
CA MET A 409 -2.02 12.42 -5.29
C MET A 409 -1.69 11.68 -3.98
N HIS A 410 -1.43 10.38 -4.02
CA HIS A 410 -1.12 9.60 -2.81
C HIS A 410 0.27 9.91 -2.22
N TRP A 411 0.33 10.31 -0.94
CA TRP A 411 1.58 10.64 -0.23
C TRP A 411 2.28 9.42 0.36
N ILE A 412 1.53 8.35 0.57
CA ILE A 412 2.02 7.00 0.84
C ILE A 412 1.41 6.11 -0.23
N ARG A 413 2.22 5.29 -0.86
CA ARG A 413 1.79 4.28 -1.83
C ARG A 413 2.28 2.92 -1.36
N ILE A 414 1.63 1.84 -1.77
CA ILE A 414 2.11 0.48 -1.50
C ILE A 414 2.62 -0.07 -2.82
N ASP A 415 3.92 -0.30 -2.92
CA ASP A 415 4.54 -0.93 -4.07
C ASP A 415 4.41 -2.46 -3.95
N ARG A 416 4.12 -3.12 -5.07
CA ARG A 416 3.96 -4.58 -5.16
C ARG A 416 4.94 -5.15 -6.17
N TYR A 417 5.73 -6.12 -5.74
CA TYR A 417 6.70 -6.79 -6.59
C TYR A 417 6.43 -8.29 -6.68
N TYR A 418 6.51 -8.81 -7.90
CA TYR A 418 6.53 -10.24 -8.19
C TYR A 418 7.98 -10.67 -8.42
N SER A 419 8.32 -11.83 -7.89
CA SER A 419 9.57 -12.55 -8.16
C SER A 419 9.24 -14.01 -8.44
N SER A 420 9.96 -14.64 -9.35
CA SER A 420 9.80 -16.06 -9.72
C SER A 420 11.03 -16.89 -9.42
N GLY A 421 12.19 -16.25 -9.19
CA GLY A 421 13.46 -16.93 -8.98
C GLY A 421 14.02 -17.57 -10.25
N THR A 422 13.35 -17.39 -11.40
CA THR A 422 13.75 -17.98 -12.69
C THR A 422 14.37 -16.97 -13.64
N ILE A 423 14.25 -15.66 -13.35
CA ILE A 423 14.76 -14.58 -14.18
C ILE A 423 16.30 -14.65 -14.29
N ASP A 424 16.82 -14.48 -15.51
CA ASP A 424 18.26 -14.42 -15.79
C ASP A 424 18.84 -13.04 -15.42
N GLY A 425 20.06 -13.04 -14.87
CA GLY A 425 20.80 -11.82 -14.53
C GLY A 425 21.07 -10.92 -15.74
N GLY A 426 21.39 -11.53 -16.89
CA GLY A 426 21.58 -10.83 -18.17
C GLY A 426 20.29 -10.30 -18.79
N ALA A 427 19.13 -10.77 -18.32
CA ALA A 427 17.86 -10.24 -18.74
C ALA A 427 17.60 -8.86 -18.18
N PHE A 428 18.14 -8.48 -17.01
CA PHE A 428 17.85 -7.19 -16.37
C PHE A 428 18.40 -6.00 -17.15
N GLY A 429 17.52 -5.22 -17.79
CA GLY A 429 17.87 -4.12 -18.69
C GLY A 429 18.16 -4.56 -20.14
N GLY A 430 17.85 -5.81 -20.51
CA GLY A 430 18.01 -6.41 -21.84
C GLY A 430 16.79 -7.27 -22.27
N PRO A 431 16.79 -7.84 -23.48
CA PRO A 431 15.61 -8.54 -24.04
C PRO A 431 15.31 -9.94 -23.42
N GLY A 432 15.97 -10.30 -22.31
CA GLY A 432 16.10 -11.69 -21.85
C GLY A 432 14.99 -12.24 -20.95
N ASN A 433 13.94 -11.47 -20.65
CA ASN A 433 12.81 -12.00 -19.87
C ASN A 433 11.47 -11.41 -20.32
N ALA A 434 10.70 -12.23 -21.06
CA ALA A 434 9.45 -11.84 -21.71
C ALA A 434 8.21 -12.55 -21.15
N GLU A 435 8.36 -13.38 -20.12
CA GLU A 435 7.28 -14.21 -19.59
C GLU A 435 6.79 -13.73 -18.22
N LEU A 436 5.47 -13.58 -18.09
CA LEU A 436 4.83 -13.30 -16.81
C LEU A 436 4.86 -14.57 -15.94
N PRO A 437 5.31 -14.49 -14.68
CA PRO A 437 5.41 -15.67 -13.84
C PRO A 437 4.02 -16.20 -13.47
N ALA A 438 3.78 -17.49 -13.73
CA ALA A 438 2.56 -18.17 -13.31
C ALA A 438 2.44 -18.23 -11.77
N GLU A 439 3.54 -18.59 -11.08
CA GLU A 439 3.60 -18.77 -9.63
C GLU A 439 4.64 -17.84 -8.96
N PRO A 440 4.34 -16.55 -8.78
CA PRO A 440 5.26 -15.60 -8.17
C PRO A 440 5.20 -15.59 -6.63
N GLN A 441 6.32 -15.22 -6.01
CA GLN A 441 6.33 -14.65 -4.67
C GLN A 441 6.00 -13.16 -4.72
N ILE A 442 5.08 -12.73 -3.85
CA ILE A 442 4.67 -11.32 -3.73
C ILE A 442 5.38 -10.64 -2.56
N SER A 443 5.92 -9.46 -2.81
CA SER A 443 6.51 -8.58 -1.81
C SER A 443 5.87 -7.20 -1.87
N LEU A 444 5.53 -6.66 -0.70
CA LEU A 444 4.76 -5.42 -0.55
C LEU A 444 5.56 -4.44 0.28
N GLN A 445 5.65 -3.19 -0.16
CA GLN A 445 6.38 -2.15 0.56
C GLN A 445 5.63 -0.82 0.52
N PRO A 446 5.16 -0.31 1.67
CA PRO A 446 4.65 1.04 1.77
C PRO A 446 5.79 2.05 1.57
N MET A 447 5.76 2.79 0.47
CA MET A 447 6.71 3.86 0.17
C MET A 447 6.09 5.22 0.44
N THR A 448 6.80 6.03 1.22
CA THR A 448 6.41 7.41 1.55
C THR A 448 7.63 8.33 1.57
N CYS A 449 7.46 9.62 1.88
CA CYS A 449 8.61 10.47 2.16
C CYS A 449 9.36 9.92 3.37
N VAL A 450 10.62 9.56 3.17
CA VAL A 450 11.46 8.98 4.22
C VAL A 450 12.20 10.04 5.04
N HIS A 451 11.91 11.34 4.82
CA HIS A 451 12.49 12.48 5.54
C HIS A 451 14.03 12.38 5.67
N CYS A 452 14.70 12.18 4.53
CA CYS A 452 16.16 12.13 4.37
C CYS A 452 16.87 13.27 5.11
N GLU A 453 17.85 13.01 5.99
CA GLU A 453 18.67 14.08 6.59
C GLU A 453 19.48 14.84 5.52
N LEU A 454 20.03 14.11 4.55
CA LEU A 454 20.73 14.67 3.39
C LEU A 454 19.75 14.71 2.20
N ALA A 455 18.69 15.50 2.34
CA ALA A 455 17.59 15.52 1.38
C ALA A 455 17.99 16.15 0.02
N PRO A 456 18.07 15.34 -1.07
CA PRO A 456 18.38 15.87 -2.40
C PRO A 456 17.25 16.77 -2.95
N CYS A 457 16.03 16.60 -2.45
CA CYS A 457 14.89 17.41 -2.86
C CYS A 457 14.92 18.85 -2.30
N GLU A 458 15.73 19.13 -1.28
CA GLU A 458 15.84 20.48 -0.70
C GLU A 458 16.77 21.38 -1.50
N THR A 459 17.98 20.89 -1.78
CA THR A 459 19.04 21.66 -2.44
C THR A 459 18.68 22.13 -3.84
N VAL A 460 17.69 21.49 -4.48
CA VAL A 460 17.18 21.83 -5.82
C VAL A 460 15.98 22.76 -5.80
N CYS A 461 15.47 23.16 -4.64
CA CYS A 461 14.34 24.08 -4.56
C CYS A 461 14.83 25.54 -4.63
N PRO A 462 14.59 26.27 -5.73
CA PRO A 462 15.15 27.62 -5.92
C PRO A 462 14.57 28.69 -4.97
N VAL A 463 13.48 28.35 -4.26
CA VAL A 463 12.72 29.29 -3.41
C VAL A 463 12.65 28.85 -1.96
N ASN A 464 13.38 27.81 -1.57
CA ASN A 464 13.39 27.22 -0.22
C ASN A 464 11.98 26.87 0.29
N ALA A 465 11.13 26.33 -0.58
CA ALA A 465 9.81 25.83 -0.17
C ALA A 465 9.88 24.50 0.60
N THR A 466 11.04 23.84 0.60
CA THR A 466 11.29 22.63 1.36
C THR A 466 12.60 22.77 2.11
N VAL A 467 12.55 22.58 3.43
CA VAL A 467 13.67 22.76 4.37
C VAL A 467 13.50 21.82 5.54
N HIS A 468 14.60 21.44 6.20
CA HIS A 468 14.52 20.73 7.46
C HIS A 468 14.15 21.65 8.62
N ASP A 469 13.40 21.12 9.58
CA ASP A 469 13.38 21.66 10.93
C ASP A 469 14.53 21.08 11.78
N ASN A 470 14.65 21.55 13.02
CA ASN A 470 15.68 21.09 13.96
C ASN A 470 15.39 19.72 14.58
N GLU A 471 14.20 19.14 14.34
CA GLU A 471 13.79 17.81 14.81
C GLU A 471 13.94 16.73 13.72
N GLY A 472 14.48 17.10 12.55
CA GLY A 472 14.76 16.19 11.44
C GLY A 472 13.59 15.97 10.49
N ILE A 473 12.49 16.70 10.62
CA ILE A 473 11.38 16.64 9.66
C ILE A 473 11.75 17.52 8.47
N ASN A 474 11.84 16.90 7.29
CA ASN A 474 11.74 17.63 6.03
C ASN A 474 10.38 18.34 5.93
N THR A 475 10.33 19.66 6.09
CA THR A 475 9.09 20.45 6.04
C THR A 475 8.82 20.92 4.61
N MET A 476 7.54 20.95 4.21
CA MET A 476 7.10 21.46 2.90
C MET A 476 6.17 22.65 3.11
N ALA A 477 6.66 23.86 2.86
CA ALA A 477 5.88 25.08 2.89
C ALA A 477 5.11 25.23 1.56
N TYR A 478 3.84 24.81 1.57
CA TYR A 478 2.99 24.78 0.37
C TYR A 478 2.85 26.15 -0.30
N ASN A 479 2.72 27.21 0.49
CA ASN A 479 2.57 28.60 0.04
C ASN A 479 3.83 29.19 -0.64
N ARG A 480 5.02 28.62 -0.39
CA ARG A 480 6.27 29.08 -0.97
C ARG A 480 6.60 28.39 -2.30
N CYS A 481 5.95 27.27 -2.58
CA CYS A 481 6.22 26.48 -3.77
C CYS A 481 5.76 27.20 -5.04
N ILE A 482 6.69 27.44 -5.98
CA ILE A 482 6.39 28.05 -7.29
C ILE A 482 6.22 27.01 -8.43
N GLY A 483 6.21 25.72 -8.09
CA GLY A 483 5.86 24.66 -9.04
C GLY A 483 6.90 24.28 -10.10
N THR A 484 8.20 24.52 -9.85
CA THR A 484 9.28 24.11 -10.76
C THR A 484 9.44 22.60 -10.93
N ARG A 485 8.90 21.80 -9.98
CA ARG A 485 8.89 20.33 -9.97
C ARG A 485 10.26 19.63 -9.86
N TYR A 486 11.38 20.36 -9.81
CA TYR A 486 12.71 19.75 -9.68
C TYR A 486 12.86 18.90 -8.40
N CYS A 487 12.25 19.31 -7.29
CA CYS A 487 12.26 18.52 -6.06
C CYS A 487 11.67 17.10 -6.20
N ALA A 488 10.75 16.87 -7.16
CA ALA A 488 10.27 15.54 -7.49
C ALA A 488 11.28 14.74 -8.31
N ASN A 489 11.96 15.38 -9.28
CA ASN A 489 12.97 14.72 -10.10
C ASN A 489 14.15 14.23 -9.25
N ASN A 490 14.67 15.08 -8.35
CA ASN A 490 15.83 14.76 -7.52
C ASN A 490 15.50 13.83 -6.34
N CYS A 491 14.22 13.64 -6.02
CA CYS A 491 13.82 12.66 -5.01
C CYS A 491 13.99 11.23 -5.57
N PRO A 492 14.86 10.38 -5.00
CA PRO A 492 15.11 9.04 -5.54
C PRO A 492 13.86 8.15 -5.45
N TYR A 493 13.04 8.34 -4.41
CA TYR A 493 11.82 7.56 -4.17
C TYR A 493 10.59 8.01 -4.96
N LYS A 494 10.68 9.16 -5.66
CA LYS A 494 9.56 9.78 -6.39
C LYS A 494 8.27 9.84 -5.55
N VAL A 495 8.37 10.36 -4.33
CA VAL A 495 7.25 10.48 -3.34
C VAL A 495 6.74 11.91 -3.15
N ARG A 496 7.26 12.84 -3.95
CA ARG A 496 6.72 14.21 -4.07
C ARG A 496 5.61 14.18 -5.12
N ARG A 497 4.42 14.72 -4.80
CA ARG A 497 3.23 14.72 -5.67
C ARG A 497 2.84 16.13 -6.04
N PHE A 498 2.59 16.37 -7.33
CA PHE A 498 2.39 17.73 -7.84
C PHE A 498 0.92 17.99 -8.17
N ASN A 499 0.37 19.09 -7.66
CA ASN A 499 -0.95 19.55 -8.05
C ASN A 499 -0.92 20.14 -9.47
N PHE A 500 -1.16 19.31 -10.49
CA PHE A 500 -1.22 19.78 -11.89
C PHE A 500 -2.40 20.73 -12.13
N PHE A 501 -3.53 20.45 -11.50
CA PHE A 501 -4.75 21.25 -11.60
C PHE A 501 -5.20 21.65 -10.20
N ASP A 502 -6.24 22.49 -10.14
CA ASP A 502 -6.86 22.85 -8.87
C ASP A 502 -7.94 21.83 -8.50
N TRP A 503 -7.49 20.66 -8.01
CA TRP A 503 -8.37 19.53 -7.71
C TRP A 503 -9.41 19.82 -6.63
N ASN A 504 -9.13 20.78 -5.74
CA ASN A 504 -9.98 21.11 -4.61
C ASN A 504 -11.06 22.15 -4.96
N GLN A 505 -10.76 23.05 -5.90
CA GLN A 505 -11.66 24.15 -6.26
C GLN A 505 -12.38 23.95 -7.60
N ARG A 506 -12.06 22.89 -8.35
CA ARG A 506 -12.65 22.63 -9.68
C ARG A 506 -13.21 21.22 -9.77
N SER A 507 -14.35 21.10 -10.45
CA SER A 507 -14.90 19.82 -10.88
C SER A 507 -14.03 19.20 -11.99
N LEU A 508 -14.15 17.87 -12.15
CA LEU A 508 -13.32 17.10 -13.08
C LEU A 508 -13.48 17.53 -14.56
N ASP A 509 -14.66 18.02 -14.95
CA ASP A 509 -14.96 18.53 -16.29
C ASP A 509 -14.42 19.96 -16.54
N SER A 510 -14.03 20.66 -15.49
CA SER A 510 -13.59 22.06 -15.52
C SER A 510 -12.11 22.25 -15.14
N LEU A 511 -11.34 21.16 -15.04
CA LEU A 511 -9.94 21.16 -14.60
C LEU A 511 -9.03 22.03 -15.49
N TYR A 512 -9.30 22.06 -16.79
CA TYR A 512 -8.50 22.79 -17.79
C TYR A 512 -8.83 24.29 -17.87
N LEU A 513 -9.87 24.75 -17.18
CA LEU A 513 -10.24 26.15 -17.21
C LEU A 513 -9.20 27.03 -16.49
N GLY A 514 -8.99 28.24 -17.00
CA GLY A 514 -7.99 29.18 -16.50
C GLY A 514 -8.36 29.78 -15.13
N PRO A 515 -7.40 30.42 -14.42
CA PRO A 515 -7.58 30.92 -13.05
C PRO A 515 -8.66 32.00 -12.89
N VAL A 516 -9.07 32.66 -13.99
CA VAL A 516 -10.09 33.73 -14.00
C VAL A 516 -11.52 33.21 -14.16
N THR A 517 -11.70 31.89 -14.26
CA THR A 517 -13.02 31.25 -14.34
C THR A 517 -13.56 30.95 -12.94
N PRO A 518 -14.90 30.84 -12.77
CA PRO A 518 -15.50 30.49 -11.50
C PRO A 518 -14.88 29.22 -10.91
N TYR A 519 -14.55 29.27 -9.62
CA TYR A 519 -14.00 28.17 -8.86
C TYR A 519 -14.64 28.16 -7.47
N GLY A 520 -14.71 26.99 -6.84
CA GLY A 520 -15.31 26.83 -5.54
C GLY A 520 -15.50 25.38 -5.14
N MET A 521 -14.93 25.00 -4.00
CA MET A 521 -15.22 23.71 -3.38
C MET A 521 -16.70 23.67 -2.93
N PRO A 522 -17.44 22.58 -3.22
CA PRO A 522 -18.79 22.41 -2.68
C PRO A 522 -18.80 22.49 -1.14
N GLU A 523 -19.77 23.17 -0.54
CA GLU A 523 -19.83 23.40 0.92
C GLU A 523 -19.73 22.10 1.73
N ILE A 524 -20.42 21.04 1.31
CA ILE A 524 -20.39 19.76 2.03
C ILE A 524 -19.01 19.11 2.02
N VAL A 525 -18.22 19.32 0.96
CA VAL A 525 -16.86 18.77 0.84
C VAL A 525 -15.89 19.56 1.73
N LYS A 526 -16.15 20.85 2.00
CA LYS A 526 -15.35 21.65 2.92
C LYS A 526 -15.39 21.08 4.34
N LEU A 527 -16.55 20.58 4.78
CA LEU A 527 -16.73 19.97 6.10
C LEU A 527 -15.86 18.72 6.31
N ALA A 528 -15.53 18.01 5.23
CA ALA A 528 -14.67 16.83 5.29
C ALA A 528 -13.16 17.17 5.38
N LYS A 529 -12.78 18.44 5.19
CA LYS A 529 -11.38 18.85 5.25
C LYS A 529 -10.93 19.05 6.69
N ASN A 530 -9.78 18.50 7.02
CA ASN A 530 -9.09 18.74 8.28
C ASN A 530 -8.73 20.24 8.39
N PRO A 531 -9.22 20.96 9.41
CA PRO A 531 -8.94 22.40 9.56
C PRO A 531 -7.47 22.71 9.87
N GLU A 532 -6.73 21.72 10.39
CA GLU A 532 -5.32 21.89 10.79
C GLU A 532 -4.33 21.67 9.64
N VAL A 533 -4.81 21.32 8.44
CA VAL A 533 -3.96 21.06 7.28
C VAL A 533 -4.35 21.96 6.12
N SER A 534 -3.39 22.68 5.55
CA SER A 534 -3.64 23.52 4.38
C SER A 534 -4.29 22.74 3.24
N VAL A 535 -5.35 23.26 2.64
CA VAL A 535 -5.88 22.75 1.36
C VAL A 535 -5.03 23.36 0.25
N ARG A 536 -4.35 22.53 -0.54
CA ARG A 536 -3.40 23.03 -1.54
C ARG A 536 -4.11 23.46 -2.81
N MET A 537 -3.57 24.52 -3.41
CA MET A 537 -3.92 25.02 -4.74
C MET A 537 -3.11 24.32 -5.83
N ARG A 538 -3.48 24.56 -7.09
CA ARG A 538 -2.69 24.15 -8.26
C ARG A 538 -1.25 24.67 -8.19
N GLY A 539 -0.32 23.95 -8.84
CA GLY A 539 1.07 24.39 -9.00
C GLY A 539 1.95 24.15 -7.78
N VAL A 540 1.45 23.45 -6.76
CA VAL A 540 2.17 23.21 -5.51
C VAL A 540 2.56 21.75 -5.38
N MET A 541 3.78 21.50 -4.90
CA MET A 541 4.26 20.16 -4.55
C MET A 541 3.79 19.76 -3.16
N GLU A 542 3.45 18.49 -3.02
CA GLU A 542 3.07 17.84 -1.78
C GLU A 542 3.95 16.64 -1.50
N LYS A 543 3.93 16.17 -0.25
CA LYS A 543 4.58 14.95 0.20
C LYS A 543 4.05 14.57 1.58
N CYS A 544 4.31 13.35 2.01
CA CYS A 544 4.16 12.99 3.42
C CYS A 544 4.99 13.93 4.32
N THR A 545 4.36 14.38 5.41
CA THR A 545 4.91 15.33 6.38
C THR A 545 5.06 14.71 7.77
N TYR A 546 5.01 13.38 7.89
CA TYR A 546 4.81 12.69 9.17
C TYR A 546 3.61 13.20 9.97
N CYS A 547 2.55 13.62 9.27
CA CYS A 547 1.37 14.22 9.89
C CYS A 547 1.75 15.35 10.86
N VAL A 548 2.56 16.31 10.39
CA VAL A 548 3.13 17.39 11.21
C VAL A 548 2.09 18.12 12.07
N GLN A 549 0.84 18.25 11.60
CA GLN A 549 -0.27 18.79 12.37
C GLN A 549 -0.52 18.03 13.68
N ARG A 550 -0.42 16.69 13.68
CA ARG A 550 -0.56 15.85 14.88
C ARG A 550 0.65 16.00 15.79
N VAL A 551 1.84 16.07 15.22
CA VAL A 551 3.10 16.31 15.96
C VAL A 551 3.03 17.64 16.71
N GLN A 552 2.68 18.73 16.02
CA GLN A 552 2.59 20.05 16.64
C GLN A 552 1.47 20.11 17.68
N ASN A 553 0.29 19.53 17.40
CA ASN A 553 -0.81 19.50 18.37
C ASN A 553 -0.42 18.80 19.67
N ALA A 554 0.19 17.62 19.59
CA ALA A 554 0.64 16.89 20.77
C ALA A 554 1.72 17.66 21.55
N LYS A 555 2.69 18.27 20.85
CA LYS A 555 3.71 19.11 21.49
C LYS A 555 3.11 20.32 22.20
N ILE A 556 2.15 21.00 21.58
CA ILE A 556 1.46 22.16 22.16
C ILE A 556 0.65 21.73 23.39
N GLN A 557 -0.15 20.67 23.26
CA GLN A 557 -0.95 20.13 24.37
C GLN A 557 -0.07 19.70 25.55
N HIS A 558 1.04 19.02 25.28
CA HIS A 558 2.00 18.61 26.30
C HIS A 558 2.62 19.82 27.01
N LYS A 559 3.10 20.82 26.27
CA LYS A 559 3.65 22.06 26.85
C LYS A 559 2.63 22.78 27.74
N VAL A 560 1.37 22.88 27.29
CA VAL A 560 0.29 23.48 28.09
C VAL A 560 0.03 22.67 29.36
N ALA A 561 -0.02 21.34 29.27
CA ALA A 561 -0.22 20.46 30.43
C ALA A 561 0.92 20.58 31.44
N MET A 562 2.17 20.58 30.98
CA MET A 562 3.34 20.69 31.84
C MET A 562 3.49 22.08 32.46
N ALA A 563 3.14 23.14 31.73
CA ALA A 563 3.06 24.49 32.29
C ALA A 563 2.02 24.57 33.42
N ARG A 564 0.82 24.00 33.23
CA ARG A 564 -0.22 23.92 34.28
C ARG A 564 0.20 23.07 35.48
N ALA A 565 1.02 22.06 35.27
CA ALA A 565 1.59 21.22 36.32
C ALA A 565 2.82 21.82 37.02
N GLY A 566 3.20 23.07 36.71
CA GLY A 566 4.36 23.74 37.31
C GLY A 566 5.72 23.25 36.80
N LYS A 567 5.76 22.55 35.66
CA LYS A 567 6.97 21.98 35.04
C LYS A 567 7.18 22.47 33.60
N PRO A 568 7.21 23.79 33.32
CA PRO A 568 7.25 24.30 31.95
C PRO A 568 8.49 23.90 31.13
N GLY A 569 9.56 23.42 31.79
CA GLY A 569 10.76 22.88 31.13
C GLY A 569 10.62 21.44 30.62
N ASP A 570 9.59 20.72 31.05
CA ASP A 570 9.29 19.38 30.51
C ASP A 570 8.51 19.53 29.20
N VAL A 571 9.24 19.42 28.09
CA VAL A 571 8.71 19.64 26.73
C VAL A 571 8.74 18.37 25.88
N VAL A 572 9.21 17.26 26.44
CA VAL A 572 9.42 16.00 25.72
C VAL A 572 8.13 15.19 25.73
N VAL A 573 7.56 15.01 24.55
CA VAL A 573 6.35 14.21 24.36
C VAL A 573 6.69 12.73 24.51
N ARG A 574 5.91 12.02 25.34
CA ARG A 574 6.06 10.58 25.58
C ARG A 574 5.68 9.77 24.34
N ASP A 575 6.28 8.58 24.23
CA ASP A 575 5.91 7.60 23.20
C ASP A 575 4.40 7.28 23.22
N GLY A 576 3.84 7.02 22.05
CA GLY A 576 2.41 6.73 21.86
C GLY A 576 1.45 7.92 22.01
N ALA A 577 1.90 9.07 22.51
CA ALA A 577 1.07 10.28 22.57
C ALA A 577 0.80 10.88 21.17
N ILE A 578 1.65 10.57 20.20
CA ILE A 578 1.45 10.91 18.79
C ILE A 578 1.30 9.61 18.02
N LYS A 579 0.21 9.49 17.26
CA LYS A 579 0.08 8.47 16.22
C LYS A 579 -0.20 9.13 14.89
N THR A 580 0.63 8.82 13.89
CA THR A 580 0.38 9.28 12.52
C THR A 580 -0.87 8.60 11.96
N ALA A 581 -1.51 9.20 10.95
CA ALA A 581 -2.72 8.61 10.37
C ALA A 581 -2.46 7.21 9.76
N CYS A 582 -1.31 7.02 9.13
CA CYS A 582 -0.93 5.73 8.55
C CYS A 582 -0.61 4.67 9.61
N GLU A 583 -0.04 5.05 10.75
CA GLU A 583 0.18 4.16 11.90
C GLU A 583 -1.13 3.78 12.60
N GLN A 584 -1.95 4.78 12.94
CA GLN A 584 -3.20 4.55 13.70
C GLN A 584 -4.18 3.63 12.96
N THR A 585 -4.22 3.72 11.63
CA THR A 585 -5.13 2.92 10.80
C THR A 585 -4.58 1.55 10.44
N CYS A 586 -3.28 1.29 10.63
CA CYS A 586 -2.67 0.05 10.19
C CYS A 586 -3.13 -1.11 11.09
N PRO A 587 -3.97 -2.05 10.60
CA PRO A 587 -4.54 -3.09 11.45
C PRO A 587 -3.48 -4.08 11.93
N ALA A 588 -2.39 -4.24 11.16
CA ALA A 588 -1.29 -5.13 11.49
C ALA A 588 -0.23 -4.50 12.42
N GLY A 589 -0.32 -3.20 12.71
CA GLY A 589 0.71 -2.50 13.50
C GLY A 589 2.08 -2.43 12.82
N ALA A 590 2.10 -2.44 11.48
CA ALA A 590 3.34 -2.48 10.70
C ALA A 590 4.14 -1.15 10.72
N ILE A 591 3.47 -0.01 10.91
CA ILE A 591 4.10 1.31 10.90
C ILE A 591 4.18 1.80 12.35
N VAL A 592 5.38 2.15 12.81
CA VAL A 592 5.61 2.81 14.11
C VAL A 592 6.31 4.14 13.90
N PHE A 593 5.81 5.18 14.56
CA PHE A 593 6.36 6.54 14.48
C PHE A 593 6.62 7.10 15.88
N GLY A 594 7.69 7.87 16.05
CA GLY A 594 7.98 8.48 17.35
C GLY A 594 9.32 9.19 17.42
N ASN A 595 9.72 9.52 18.65
CA ASN A 595 10.99 10.17 18.94
C ASN A 595 12.13 9.14 19.02
N ILE A 596 13.04 9.13 18.06
CA ILE A 596 14.15 8.16 17.99
C ILE A 596 15.24 8.41 19.05
N LEU A 597 15.27 9.58 19.71
CA LEU A 597 16.15 9.81 20.85
C LEU A 597 15.70 9.04 22.10
N ASP A 598 14.40 8.74 22.21
CA ASP A 598 13.85 7.97 23.31
C ASP A 598 14.10 6.47 23.07
N LYS A 599 15.01 5.89 23.85
CA LYS A 599 15.38 4.46 23.77
C LYS A 599 14.22 3.53 24.10
N ASP A 600 13.25 4.01 24.86
CA ASP A 600 12.07 3.26 25.26
C ASP A 600 10.89 3.47 24.30
N SER A 601 11.07 4.24 23.21
CA SER A 601 10.04 4.38 22.19
C SER A 601 9.93 3.13 21.31
N ALA A 602 8.72 2.85 20.82
CA ALA A 602 8.48 1.74 19.90
C ALA A 602 9.33 1.86 18.61
N VAL A 603 9.49 3.09 18.09
CA VAL A 603 10.29 3.32 16.89
C VAL A 603 11.78 3.09 17.14
N ASN A 604 12.34 3.53 18.27
CA ASN A 604 13.75 3.29 18.54
C ASN A 604 14.05 1.79 18.66
N ARG A 605 13.23 1.05 19.40
CA ARG A 605 13.35 -0.42 19.48
C ARG A 605 13.23 -1.11 18.12
N ALA A 606 12.38 -0.60 17.24
CA ALA A 606 12.24 -1.16 15.89
C ALA A 606 13.49 -0.90 15.04
N LYS A 607 14.05 0.32 15.10
CA LYS A 607 15.28 0.71 14.38
C LYS A 607 16.55 0.09 14.97
N ALA A 608 16.50 -0.38 16.22
CA ALA A 608 17.61 -1.06 16.88
C ALA A 608 17.68 -2.57 16.55
N ARG A 609 16.80 -3.07 15.67
CA ARG A 609 16.83 -4.47 15.22
C ARG A 609 17.91 -4.70 14.18
N GLU A 610 18.52 -5.88 14.18
CA GLU A 610 19.51 -6.29 13.16
C GLU A 610 18.92 -6.37 11.75
N GLN A 611 17.59 -6.50 11.63
CA GLN A 611 16.88 -6.50 10.35
C GLN A 611 16.51 -5.09 9.86
N ASP A 612 16.81 -4.01 10.59
CA ASP A 612 16.51 -2.64 10.15
C ASP A 612 17.44 -2.23 9.01
N TYR A 613 16.89 -1.72 7.92
CA TYR A 613 17.66 -1.25 6.78
C TYR A 613 17.08 0.00 6.13
N GLU A 614 17.95 0.71 5.42
CA GLU A 614 17.63 1.90 4.66
C GLU A 614 17.38 1.56 3.19
N VAL A 615 16.24 1.95 2.63
CA VAL A 615 15.99 1.78 1.19
C VAL A 615 16.83 2.79 0.42
N LEU A 616 17.68 2.30 -0.48
CA LEU A 616 18.67 3.10 -1.22
C LEU A 616 19.68 3.81 -0.29
N GLY A 617 20.09 3.16 0.81
CA GLY A 617 21.07 3.68 1.76
C GLY A 617 22.39 4.06 1.09
N TYR A 618 22.80 3.36 0.04
CA TYR A 618 24.01 3.63 -0.74
C TYR A 618 24.07 5.04 -1.35
N LEU A 619 22.94 5.74 -1.48
CA LEU A 619 22.91 7.15 -1.91
C LEU A 619 23.33 8.14 -0.80
N ASN A 620 23.54 7.65 0.42
CA ASN A 620 23.82 8.45 1.62
C ASN A 620 22.78 9.56 1.85
N VAL A 621 21.50 9.26 1.61
CA VAL A 621 20.38 10.21 1.85
C VAL A 621 19.91 10.19 3.31
N ARG A 622 20.33 9.19 4.10
CA ARG A 622 20.06 9.05 5.54
C ARG A 622 18.58 9.18 5.89
N PRO A 623 17.76 8.21 5.46
CA PRO A 623 16.33 8.25 5.66
C PRO A 623 15.96 8.10 7.15
N ARG A 624 15.05 8.95 7.64
CA ARG A 624 14.44 8.81 8.97
C ARG A 624 13.39 7.69 9.02
N THR A 625 12.79 7.35 7.88
CA THR A 625 12.01 6.11 7.72
C THR A 625 12.91 4.96 7.31
N THR A 626 12.99 3.92 8.13
CA THR A 626 13.64 2.64 7.78
C THR A 626 12.62 1.50 7.70
N TYR A 627 13.08 0.35 7.25
CA TYR A 627 12.25 -0.83 7.04
C TYR A 627 12.87 -2.02 7.76
N SER A 628 12.02 -2.86 8.35
CA SER A 628 12.47 -4.18 8.80
C SER A 628 12.46 -5.13 7.61
N GLY A 629 13.57 -5.84 7.40
CA GLY A 629 13.69 -6.88 6.38
C GLY A 629 12.57 -7.91 6.47
N LYS A 630 12.16 -8.42 5.31
CA LYS A 630 11.08 -9.41 5.22
C LYS A 630 11.62 -10.82 5.42
N LEU A 631 11.04 -11.53 6.36
CA LEU A 631 11.28 -12.92 6.68
C LEU A 631 10.16 -13.78 6.10
N ARG A 632 10.55 -14.82 5.36
CA ARG A 632 9.65 -15.86 4.89
C ARG A 632 9.85 -17.11 5.71
N ASN A 633 8.78 -17.84 5.97
CA ASN A 633 8.85 -19.11 6.71
C ASN A 633 8.32 -20.27 5.86
N PRO A 634 8.96 -20.60 4.71
CA PRO A 634 8.53 -21.72 3.90
C PRO A 634 8.81 -23.04 4.62
N ASN A 635 7.90 -24.00 4.51
CA ASN A 635 8.09 -25.32 5.13
C ASN A 635 9.12 -26.14 4.33
N PRO A 636 10.25 -26.58 4.93
CA PRO A 636 11.29 -27.35 4.23
C PRO A 636 10.82 -28.69 3.64
N LYS A 637 9.67 -29.21 4.07
CA LYS A 637 9.09 -30.47 3.58
C LYS A 637 8.26 -30.30 2.30
N MET A 638 7.98 -29.07 1.89
CA MET A 638 7.18 -28.81 0.69
C MET A 638 8.03 -28.99 -0.57
N PRO A 639 7.49 -29.56 -1.66
CA PRO A 639 8.25 -29.88 -2.87
C PRO A 639 8.79 -28.63 -3.60
N ASP A 640 8.14 -27.49 -3.41
CA ASP A 640 8.50 -26.18 -3.94
C ASP A 640 9.43 -25.37 -3.01
N PHE A 641 9.89 -25.96 -1.89
CA PHE A 641 10.84 -25.31 -1.00
C PHE A 641 12.11 -24.88 -1.75
N ARG A 642 12.58 -23.68 -1.41
CA ARG A 642 13.87 -23.13 -1.83
C ARG A 642 14.57 -22.54 -0.62
N PRO A 643 15.91 -22.71 -0.51
CA PRO A 643 16.68 -22.19 0.61
C PRO A 643 16.71 -20.66 0.65
N LEU A 644 16.56 -20.00 -0.50
CA LEU A 644 16.52 -18.54 -0.63
C LEU A 644 15.14 -18.07 -1.16
N PRO A 645 14.65 -16.90 -0.71
CA PRO A 645 13.54 -16.21 -1.36
C PRO A 645 13.80 -15.94 -2.85
N PHE A 646 12.75 -15.90 -3.67
CA PHE A 646 12.87 -15.73 -5.12
C PHE A 646 13.53 -14.41 -5.50
N SER A 647 13.16 -13.33 -4.81
CA SER A 647 13.80 -12.01 -4.96
C SER A 647 15.30 -12.03 -4.66
N ARG A 648 15.73 -12.83 -3.67
CA ARG A 648 17.14 -13.00 -3.32
C ARG A 648 17.89 -13.78 -4.40
N ILE A 649 17.30 -14.84 -4.94
CA ILE A 649 17.87 -15.60 -6.07
C ILE A 649 18.07 -14.69 -7.28
N GLU A 650 17.06 -13.88 -7.63
CA GLU A 650 17.12 -12.93 -8.74
C GLU A 650 18.19 -11.86 -8.53
N TYR A 651 18.32 -11.33 -7.31
CA TYR A 651 19.39 -10.40 -6.94
C TYR A 651 20.77 -11.03 -7.11
N GLU A 652 20.99 -12.26 -6.62
CA GLU A 652 22.29 -12.93 -6.69
C GLU A 652 22.68 -13.22 -8.14
N ARG A 653 21.76 -13.74 -8.96
CA ARG A 653 22.03 -13.99 -10.39
C ARG A 653 22.43 -12.75 -11.16
N LYS A 654 21.86 -11.60 -10.81
CA LYS A 654 22.18 -10.32 -11.46
C LYS A 654 23.53 -9.78 -11.04
N ASN A 655 23.83 -9.82 -9.75
CA ASN A 655 24.89 -9.00 -9.15
C ASN A 655 26.10 -9.81 -8.68
N VAL A 656 25.98 -11.13 -8.55
CA VAL A 656 27.08 -12.02 -8.14
C VAL A 656 27.56 -12.79 -9.36
N PRO A 657 28.82 -12.59 -9.82
CA PRO A 657 29.34 -13.34 -10.95
C PRO A 657 29.39 -14.85 -10.62
N PRO A 658 29.09 -15.75 -11.57
CA PRO A 658 29.20 -17.18 -11.34
C PRO A 658 30.65 -17.52 -10.93
N ALA A 659 30.81 -18.37 -9.92
CA ALA A 659 32.13 -18.84 -9.51
C ALA A 659 32.86 -19.46 -10.71
N PRO A 660 34.18 -19.24 -10.89
CA PRO A 660 34.92 -19.90 -11.93
C PRO A 660 34.80 -21.42 -11.75
N ASP A 661 34.37 -22.09 -12.81
CA ASP A 661 34.19 -23.54 -12.86
C ASP A 661 35.54 -24.22 -12.62
N HIS A 662 35.80 -24.63 -11.38
CA HIS A 662 36.92 -25.52 -11.08
C HIS A 662 36.49 -26.91 -11.55
N GLY A 663 36.75 -27.17 -12.84
CA GLY A 663 36.54 -28.46 -13.45
C GLY A 663 37.21 -29.61 -12.67
N PRO A 664 36.68 -30.83 -12.76
CA PRO A 664 37.15 -31.95 -11.97
C PRO A 664 38.55 -32.40 -12.43
N GLY A 665 39.50 -32.38 -11.49
CA GLY A 665 40.63 -33.31 -11.40
C GLY A 665 41.60 -33.36 -12.58
N HIS A 666 42.76 -32.71 -12.42
CA HIS A 666 44.02 -33.26 -12.91
C HIS A 666 44.88 -33.64 -11.71
N ASP A 667 44.61 -34.83 -11.16
CA ASP A 667 45.62 -35.61 -10.46
C ASP A 667 46.59 -36.14 -11.51
N GLY A 668 47.85 -35.70 -11.46
CA GLY A 668 48.83 -36.06 -12.47
C GLY A 668 50.23 -35.54 -12.20
N HIS A 669 50.91 -36.20 -11.25
CA HIS A 669 52.37 -36.35 -11.14
C HIS A 669 53.22 -35.21 -10.56
N GLY A 670 53.93 -35.57 -9.48
CA GLY A 670 55.39 -35.52 -9.51
C GLY A 670 56.06 -34.65 -8.44
N ALA A 671 56.54 -35.30 -7.38
CA ALA A 671 57.41 -34.72 -6.37
C ALA A 671 58.76 -34.24 -6.93
N SER A 672 59.26 -33.08 -6.48
CA SER A 672 60.67 -32.86 -6.10
C SER A 672 60.84 -31.49 -5.42
N GLY A 673 61.73 -31.45 -4.42
CA GLY A 673 61.94 -30.36 -3.48
C GLY A 673 62.84 -29.19 -3.99
N PRO A 674 63.52 -28.45 -3.08
CA PRO A 674 63.46 -26.98 -3.06
C PRO A 674 64.77 -26.26 -3.45
N SER A 675 64.66 -25.05 -4.01
CA SER A 675 65.71 -23.99 -4.07
C SER A 675 65.06 -22.76 -4.73
N GLY A 676 65.06 -21.53 -4.20
CA GLY A 676 66.21 -20.73 -3.77
C GLY A 676 66.72 -19.89 -4.95
N GLN A 677 66.35 -18.60 -5.06
CA GLN A 677 67.24 -17.47 -5.42
C GLN A 677 66.51 -16.14 -5.69
N LYS A 678 67.10 -15.08 -5.16
CA LYS A 678 66.93 -13.65 -5.50
C LYS A 678 67.61 -13.35 -6.84
N GLU A 679 67.05 -12.43 -7.65
CA GLU A 679 67.74 -11.39 -8.43
C GLU A 679 66.69 -10.53 -9.18
N LYS A 680 66.52 -9.22 -8.94
CA LYS A 680 67.25 -8.01 -9.41
C LYS A 680 67.25 -7.73 -10.94
N LYS A 681 66.52 -6.65 -11.27
CA LYS A 681 66.90 -5.45 -12.08
C LYS A 681 66.74 -5.41 -13.62
N LYS A 682 66.42 -4.17 -14.06
CA LYS A 682 66.41 -3.50 -15.39
C LYS A 682 65.18 -3.80 -16.26
N GLY A 683 64.47 -2.86 -16.87
CA GLY A 683 64.64 -1.42 -17.07
C GLY A 683 64.54 -1.09 -18.57
N SER A 684 63.57 -0.27 -19.00
CA SER A 684 63.69 0.59 -20.20
C SER A 684 62.50 1.55 -20.31
N ALA A 685 62.83 2.82 -20.50
CA ALA A 685 61.92 3.92 -20.79
C ALA A 685 61.64 4.04 -22.30
N GLN A 686 60.46 4.57 -22.65
CA GLN A 686 60.07 5.35 -23.84
C GLN A 686 58.55 5.63 -23.65
N GLY A 687 58.00 6.83 -23.63
CA GLY A 687 58.38 8.08 -24.27
C GLY A 687 57.52 8.31 -25.52
N ALA A 688 56.28 8.77 -25.38
CA ALA A 688 55.51 9.40 -26.46
C ALA A 688 54.33 10.22 -25.93
N THR A 689 54.50 11.54 -26.01
CA THR A 689 53.50 12.60 -25.97
C THR A 689 52.62 12.61 -27.21
N SER A 690 51.31 12.88 -27.08
CA SER A 690 50.52 13.50 -28.16
C SER A 690 49.52 14.49 -27.56
N ALA A 691 49.64 15.72 -28.03
CA ALA A 691 48.98 16.92 -27.57
C ALA A 691 47.49 16.97 -27.93
N LEU A 692 46.73 17.62 -27.04
CA LEU A 692 45.40 18.15 -27.32
C LEU A 692 45.49 19.32 -28.30
N THR A 693 44.66 19.31 -29.33
CA THR A 693 44.29 20.49 -30.10
C THR A 693 42.85 20.88 -29.79
N THR A 694 42.69 22.12 -29.36
CA THR A 694 41.45 22.89 -29.23
C THR A 694 40.93 23.35 -30.59
N SER A 695 39.59 23.36 -30.79
CA SER A 695 38.81 24.53 -31.28
C SER A 695 37.38 24.21 -31.74
N GLY A 696 36.46 25.13 -31.41
CA GLY A 696 35.14 25.33 -32.02
C GLY A 696 33.96 24.83 -31.16
N GLY A 697 33.00 25.61 -30.70
CA GLY A 697 32.59 26.97 -31.05
C GLY A 697 31.05 27.05 -31.06
N ILE A 698 30.52 27.76 -30.08
CA ILE A 698 29.12 28.10 -29.71
C ILE A 698 28.17 28.45 -30.89
N SER A 699 26.94 27.89 -30.87
CA SER A 699 25.66 28.62 -30.89
C SER A 699 24.53 27.79 -30.28
#